data_AF-A0A3N9WYZ3-F1
#
_entry.id   AF-A0A3N9WYZ3-F1
#
_cell.length_a   1.000
_cell.length_b   1.000
_cell.length_c   1.000
_cell.angle_alpha   90.00
_cell.angle_beta   90.00
_cell.angle_gamma   90.00
#
_symmetry.space_group_name_H-M   'P 1'
#
loop_
_entity.id
_entity.type
_entity.pdbx_description
1 polymer ?
#
loop_
_entity_poly.entity_id
_entity_poly.type
_entity_poly.pdbx_seq_one_letter_code
_entity_poly.pdbx_strand_id
1 'polypeptide(L)'
;MHCGDIYVQPQTPCRSLYRDSVVTQIAPTSLQGRGTELDELRHFCTVPDGEPYVWWQASAWSGKTAMLSWFVLNPPPGVRIVSFFITARLKGHADRSAFLEFVLAQLSEILDEPMPMFTDASGEVEFRDRLARTARFCADLGERLVLVVDGLDEDRGVMAGPDAYSIAALLPQDLPDGVRVIVAGRPNPPIPADVPAAHPLRRASVVRALATSPHATAIQTDMRLEIRRLLLGSDLERDLLGLVTAAGGGLSGPDLAELTHTPVFIVEEHLRTVTGRSFAKRPADWRPDAHPEVYLLGHEEIQVEAVNRLGEAVLREHRKRLHEWADSYRTRNWPAETPEYLLRGYGRLLHEVGALPRMLAITTDQTRYDRLFTISGGDFAALSEIGAVQEMLQSGAPGDLVSLGRVAVHRLRITKRAESIRVNLPHVWARLGQPGRAETLARSMPDPDRRAWALAGVARAVAANGQTEKAARITDAVTVPRWRSYALTGMARALAVSGEVDRARQLALQAEETAEGVEAMAGLMEVYALCGDKERVRHMFLSCKRDDHDAWALAGPLATAGDVAGAQEIAASIDQPRWRTYALVGIAHALARSGDRIRAQEFAAQARDQAAMLEGSGQHGFAMAPLVTVLFATGEQEQSARLVDRIEEIITAGEPTFYRAYAWAELAKAVAATGDLDRAGEYAERAEQATVAEIGMDRELAALVQPLRAIGEPELARRAAQQITEPYVRAWALTAVVDTAADTALAQAKAAAMSIAEPGFRLDALGAVADVALRVGDVPTARALIDESVEVSGAQGDEFYAVSGLASAIGLYGRLGESGRALELANRAEEKASSITHPSVRAAAMAPVLAALTVCGEVDLAWEMAQRLERFAVEVDDRLDADVARTHLAVALAPASRAHATEVARRIENPVAMMTGPNVIAVVLTGDFDRAEQAARAIDDGFAWIFLAQLADAAAANGDPRRALRLAREAAQGKDIDLLHDAALVILIGAMVRLGERGKAADLAARIRSLHKRVWAVAELAQDPAERRAAVASALRVTDWSPVWQPVLSPLDSRPPELQKDLVLVPARILAAAAPEALKTVAEELLLITENEMRR
;
A
#
# COMPACT_ATOMS: atom_id res chain seq x y z
N MET A 1 -4.54 -28.77 -2.58
CA MET A 1 -5.22 -30.04 -2.21
C MET A 1 -5.47 -30.00 -0.71
N HIS A 2 -6.67 -30.36 -0.22
CA HIS A 2 -7.03 -30.19 1.19
C HIS A 2 -6.76 -31.47 2.01
N CYS A 3 -5.94 -31.38 3.07
CA CYS A 3 -5.80 -32.42 4.09
C CYS A 3 -5.61 -31.75 5.47
N GLY A 4 -6.72 -31.54 6.20
CA GLY A 4 -6.73 -30.88 7.52
C GLY A 4 -6.39 -29.39 7.49
N ASP A 5 -5.77 -28.88 8.57
CA ASP A 5 -5.41 -27.46 8.79
C ASP A 5 -4.16 -26.99 8.02
N ILE A 6 -3.69 -27.77 7.04
CA ILE A 6 -2.56 -27.41 6.18
C ILE A 6 -3.10 -26.97 4.83
N TYR A 7 -3.11 -25.66 4.60
CA TYR A 7 -3.32 -25.07 3.29
C TYR A 7 -2.10 -25.35 2.40
N VAL A 8 -2.15 -26.41 1.60
CA VAL A 8 -1.27 -26.55 0.44
C VAL A 8 -1.97 -25.87 -0.73
N GLN A 9 -1.67 -24.58 -0.94
CA GLN A 9 -1.91 -23.90 -2.21
C GLN A 9 -1.35 -24.82 -3.31
N PRO A 10 -2.12 -25.18 -4.36
CA PRO A 10 -1.53 -25.77 -5.55
C PRO A 10 -0.65 -24.67 -6.15
N GLN A 11 0.63 -24.69 -5.79
CA GLN A 11 1.54 -23.68 -6.28
C GLN A 11 1.72 -23.93 -7.77
N THR A 12 1.31 -22.96 -8.58
CA THR A 12 1.36 -23.04 -10.03
C THR A 12 2.83 -23.18 -10.47
N PRO A 13 3.14 -24.03 -11.46
CA PRO A 13 4.49 -24.16 -11.98
C PRO A 13 5.04 -22.80 -12.39
N CYS A 14 6.28 -22.51 -12.01
CA CYS A 14 6.94 -21.29 -12.41
C CYS A 14 7.13 -21.29 -13.95
N ARG A 15 6.86 -20.17 -14.63
CA ARG A 15 7.29 -19.98 -16.03
C ARG A 15 8.25 -18.82 -16.10
N SER A 16 9.50 -19.12 -16.38
CA SER A 16 10.53 -18.11 -16.53
C SER A 16 10.47 -17.55 -17.95
N LEU A 17 9.73 -16.44 -18.09
CA LEU A 17 9.70 -15.64 -19.31
C LEU A 17 11.09 -15.08 -19.70
N TYR A 18 12.16 -15.41 -18.98
CA TYR A 18 13.52 -14.93 -19.18
C TYR A 18 14.05 -15.21 -20.59
N ARG A 19 13.81 -16.41 -21.14
CA ARG A 19 14.23 -16.75 -22.50
C ARG A 19 13.56 -15.85 -23.55
N ASP A 20 12.25 -15.66 -23.44
CA ASP A 20 11.44 -14.94 -24.44
C ASP A 20 11.46 -13.41 -24.28
N SER A 21 11.79 -12.91 -23.08
CA SER A 21 11.80 -11.48 -22.77
C SER A 21 13.21 -10.88 -22.74
N VAL A 22 14.23 -11.62 -22.32
CA VAL A 22 15.59 -11.09 -22.15
C VAL A 22 16.50 -11.61 -23.26
N VAL A 23 16.55 -12.92 -23.50
CA VAL A 23 17.50 -13.50 -24.46
C VAL A 23 17.18 -13.10 -25.90
N THR A 24 15.90 -13.04 -26.29
CA THR A 24 15.45 -12.58 -27.61
C THR A 24 15.78 -11.12 -27.91
N GLN A 25 15.80 -10.24 -26.89
CA GLN A 25 16.14 -8.82 -27.04
C GLN A 25 17.63 -8.60 -27.23
N ILE A 26 18.46 -9.46 -26.62
CA ILE A 26 19.92 -9.37 -26.66
C ILE A 26 20.48 -10.12 -27.89
N ALA A 27 19.79 -11.15 -28.36
CA ALA A 27 20.24 -11.96 -29.49
C ALA A 27 20.29 -11.17 -30.80
N PRO A 28 21.36 -11.35 -31.61
CA PRO A 28 21.44 -10.72 -32.92
C PRO A 28 20.43 -11.35 -33.89
N THR A 29 19.96 -10.57 -34.87
CA THR A 29 19.10 -11.07 -35.95
C THR A 29 19.81 -12.07 -36.87
N SER A 30 21.14 -11.99 -36.98
CA SER A 30 21.96 -13.02 -37.63
C SER A 30 23.36 -13.07 -37.01
N LEU A 31 23.92 -14.29 -36.85
CA LEU A 31 25.27 -14.50 -36.35
C LEU A 31 26.20 -14.96 -37.49
N GLN A 32 27.23 -14.18 -37.81
CA GLN A 32 28.17 -14.47 -38.90
C GLN A 32 29.58 -14.80 -38.37
N GLY A 33 30.24 -15.79 -38.99
CA GLY A 33 31.65 -16.10 -38.75
C GLY A 33 31.98 -16.74 -37.39
N ARG A 34 31.01 -17.45 -36.78
CA ARG A 34 31.15 -18.12 -35.47
C ARG A 34 30.82 -19.61 -35.48
N GLY A 35 30.82 -20.25 -36.65
CA GLY A 35 30.45 -21.66 -36.79
C GLY A 35 31.37 -22.59 -35.98
N THR A 36 32.68 -22.34 -36.02
CA THR A 36 33.70 -23.10 -35.30
C THR A 36 33.48 -23.11 -33.78
N GLU A 37 33.19 -21.94 -33.19
CA GLU A 37 33.00 -21.79 -31.75
C GLU A 37 31.63 -22.31 -31.30
N LEU A 38 30.60 -22.20 -32.14
CA LEU A 38 29.30 -22.84 -31.89
C LEU A 38 29.43 -24.37 -31.93
N ASP A 39 30.18 -24.93 -32.87
CA ASP A 39 30.43 -26.37 -32.94
C ASP A 39 31.25 -26.86 -31.75
N GLU A 40 32.18 -26.04 -31.26
CA GLU A 40 32.90 -26.31 -30.01
C GLU A 40 31.98 -26.32 -28.78
N LEU A 41 31.08 -25.33 -28.66
CA LEU A 41 30.07 -25.29 -27.60
C LEU A 41 29.14 -26.52 -27.67
N ARG A 42 28.70 -26.90 -28.88
CA ARG A 42 27.89 -28.12 -29.09
C ARG A 42 28.64 -29.38 -28.68
N HIS A 43 29.92 -29.49 -29.03
CA HIS A 43 30.76 -30.61 -28.64
C HIS A 43 30.94 -30.69 -27.12
N PHE A 44 31.23 -29.55 -26.48
CA PHE A 44 31.34 -29.46 -25.01
C PHE A 44 30.07 -29.94 -24.29
N CYS A 45 28.90 -29.55 -24.79
CA CYS A 45 27.63 -29.97 -24.20
C CYS A 45 27.31 -31.45 -24.42
N THR A 46 27.81 -32.09 -25.48
CA THR A 46 27.41 -33.45 -25.87
C THR A 46 28.41 -34.55 -25.50
N VAL A 47 29.67 -34.22 -25.24
CA VAL A 47 30.71 -35.21 -24.87
C VAL A 47 30.41 -35.90 -23.53
N PRO A 48 30.42 -37.25 -23.45
CA PRO A 48 30.16 -38.00 -22.21
C PRO A 48 31.08 -37.60 -21.06
N ASP A 49 32.40 -37.65 -21.27
CA ASP A 49 33.44 -37.35 -20.28
C ASP A 49 34.25 -36.12 -20.70
N GLY A 50 34.26 -35.09 -19.86
CA GLY A 50 34.91 -33.82 -20.18
C GLY A 50 34.91 -32.86 -18.99
N GLU A 51 35.55 -31.69 -19.15
CA GLU A 51 35.59 -30.67 -18.11
C GLU A 51 34.18 -30.17 -17.75
N PRO A 52 33.84 -29.99 -16.46
CA PRO A 52 32.51 -29.52 -16.02
C PRO A 52 32.24 -28.06 -16.38
N TYR A 53 33.30 -27.26 -16.53
CA TYR A 53 33.23 -25.83 -16.81
C TYR A 53 33.96 -25.49 -18.11
N VAL A 54 33.46 -24.49 -18.81
CA VAL A 54 34.21 -23.76 -19.83
C VAL A 54 34.02 -22.25 -19.61
N TRP A 55 35.12 -21.51 -19.64
CA TRP A 55 35.14 -20.07 -19.47
C TRP A 55 35.61 -19.38 -20.75
N TRP A 56 34.66 -18.81 -21.49
CA TRP A 56 34.95 -18.00 -22.66
C TRP A 56 35.42 -16.61 -22.28
N GLN A 57 36.71 -16.36 -22.49
CA GLN A 57 37.32 -15.06 -22.24
C GLN A 57 37.55 -14.33 -23.56
N ALA A 58 37.19 -13.05 -23.58
CA ALA A 58 37.46 -12.20 -24.73
C ALA A 58 37.50 -10.74 -24.32
N SER A 59 38.21 -9.92 -25.08
CA SER A 59 38.12 -8.47 -24.97
C SER A 59 36.71 -7.97 -25.30
N ALA A 60 36.40 -6.73 -24.89
CA ALA A 60 35.18 -6.05 -25.32
C ALA A 60 35.08 -6.07 -26.86
N TRP A 61 33.85 -6.10 -27.41
CA TRP A 61 33.60 -6.12 -28.86
C TRP A 61 34.06 -7.38 -29.60
N SER A 62 34.14 -8.50 -28.90
CA SER A 62 34.37 -9.82 -29.49
C SER A 62 33.09 -10.53 -29.90
N GLY A 63 31.91 -10.06 -29.49
CA GLY A 63 30.62 -10.70 -29.79
C GLY A 63 30.31 -11.92 -28.91
N LYS A 64 30.86 -12.01 -27.69
CA LYS A 64 30.55 -13.06 -26.69
C LYS A 64 29.06 -13.19 -26.42
N THR A 65 28.44 -12.09 -25.98
CA THR A 65 27.01 -12.02 -25.67
C THR A 65 26.15 -12.38 -26.87
N ALA A 66 26.53 -11.94 -28.08
CA ALA A 66 25.85 -12.30 -29.32
C ALA A 66 25.97 -13.80 -29.65
N MET A 67 27.14 -14.42 -29.43
CA MET A 67 27.36 -15.85 -29.62
C MET A 67 26.58 -16.69 -28.62
N LEU A 68 26.62 -16.32 -27.33
CA LEU A 68 25.97 -17.08 -26.26
C LEU A 68 24.44 -16.94 -26.30
N SER A 69 23.91 -15.74 -26.52
CA SER A 69 22.46 -15.55 -26.70
C SER A 69 21.92 -16.32 -27.92
N TRP A 70 22.67 -16.31 -29.03
CA TRP A 70 22.33 -17.14 -30.20
C TRP A 70 22.37 -18.65 -29.88
N PHE A 71 23.37 -19.11 -29.13
CA PHE A 71 23.48 -20.51 -28.70
C PHE A 71 22.34 -20.92 -27.77
N VAL A 72 21.95 -20.08 -26.81
CA VAL A 72 20.82 -20.32 -25.90
C VAL A 72 19.51 -20.47 -26.67
N LEU A 73 19.30 -19.67 -27.72
CA LEU A 73 18.11 -19.78 -28.57
C LEU A 73 18.16 -20.98 -29.52
N ASN A 74 19.36 -21.49 -29.85
CA ASN A 74 19.58 -22.57 -30.80
C ASN A 74 20.43 -23.73 -30.20
N PRO A 75 19.97 -24.39 -29.11
CA PRO A 75 20.70 -25.49 -28.48
C PRO A 75 20.80 -26.71 -29.41
N PRO A 76 21.86 -27.54 -29.29
CA PRO A 76 21.89 -28.85 -29.94
C PRO A 76 20.81 -29.80 -29.37
N PRO A 77 20.36 -30.81 -30.14
CA PRO A 77 19.42 -31.82 -29.64
C PRO A 77 19.97 -32.54 -28.40
N GLY A 78 19.08 -32.84 -27.44
CA GLY A 78 19.46 -33.51 -26.19
C GLY A 78 20.13 -32.60 -25.16
N VAL A 79 20.07 -31.26 -25.33
CA VAL A 79 20.62 -30.30 -24.37
C VAL A 79 19.53 -29.33 -23.90
N ARG A 80 19.38 -29.23 -22.58
CA ARG A 80 18.47 -28.31 -21.89
C ARG A 80 19.29 -27.15 -21.32
N ILE A 81 18.96 -25.93 -21.71
CA ILE A 81 19.72 -24.73 -21.31
C ILE A 81 18.94 -23.92 -20.25
N VAL A 82 19.64 -23.54 -19.19
CA VAL A 82 19.28 -22.46 -18.26
C VAL A 82 20.29 -21.33 -18.45
N SER A 83 19.85 -20.08 -18.52
CA SER A 83 20.76 -18.97 -18.86
C SER A 83 20.57 -17.73 -18.01
N PHE A 84 21.65 -16.99 -17.79
CA PHE A 84 21.63 -15.67 -17.15
C PHE A 84 22.65 -14.75 -17.82
N PHE A 85 22.18 -13.59 -18.30
CA PHE A 85 23.00 -12.55 -18.92
C PHE A 85 23.12 -11.38 -17.95
N ILE A 86 24.31 -11.19 -17.40
CA ILE A 86 24.66 -10.08 -16.52
C ILE A 86 24.86 -8.86 -17.42
N THR A 87 23.93 -7.90 -17.34
CA THR A 87 24.03 -6.67 -18.13
C THR A 87 23.35 -5.51 -17.42
N ALA A 88 23.99 -4.35 -17.42
CA ALA A 88 23.44 -3.13 -16.86
C ALA A 88 22.39 -2.46 -17.78
N ARG A 89 22.17 -2.97 -18.99
CA ARG A 89 21.11 -2.56 -19.93
C ARG A 89 19.69 -2.87 -19.45
N LEU A 90 19.53 -3.87 -18.58
CA LEU A 90 18.23 -4.31 -18.04
C LEU A 90 18.22 -4.10 -16.52
N LYS A 91 17.28 -3.28 -16.04
CA LYS A 91 17.20 -2.87 -14.63
C LYS A 91 17.03 -4.11 -13.73
N GLY A 92 17.92 -4.30 -12.75
CA GLY A 92 17.85 -5.42 -11.79
C GLY A 92 18.44 -6.74 -12.28
N HIS A 93 19.34 -6.74 -13.27
CA HIS A 93 19.98 -7.96 -13.81
C HIS A 93 21.53 -7.92 -13.70
N ALA A 94 22.06 -7.42 -12.59
CA ALA A 94 23.51 -7.23 -12.43
C ALA A 94 24.05 -7.59 -11.04
N ASP A 95 23.26 -8.30 -10.22
CA ASP A 95 23.62 -8.69 -8.86
C ASP A 95 23.18 -10.13 -8.53
N ARG A 96 23.58 -10.57 -7.33
CA ARG A 96 23.36 -11.91 -6.79
C ARG A 96 21.89 -12.29 -6.66
N SER A 97 21.06 -11.37 -6.16
CA SER A 97 19.63 -11.61 -5.91
C SER A 97 18.90 -11.83 -7.23
N ALA A 98 19.25 -11.05 -8.26
CA ALA A 98 18.76 -11.25 -9.62
C ALA A 98 19.17 -12.61 -10.20
N PHE A 99 20.45 -13.01 -10.06
CA PHE A 99 20.90 -14.32 -10.52
C PHE A 99 20.05 -15.45 -9.91
N LEU A 100 19.87 -15.43 -8.59
CA LEU A 100 19.10 -16.45 -7.88
C LEU A 100 17.64 -16.43 -8.33
N GLU A 101 16.99 -15.28 -8.40
CA GLU A 101 15.59 -15.15 -8.83
C GLU A 101 15.35 -15.75 -10.22
N PHE A 102 16.13 -15.35 -11.22
CA PHE A 102 15.88 -15.74 -12.61
C PHE A 102 16.35 -17.17 -12.93
N VAL A 103 17.41 -17.65 -12.29
CA VAL A 103 17.89 -19.03 -12.47
C VAL A 103 16.99 -20.01 -11.73
N LEU A 104 16.56 -19.70 -10.50
CA LEU A 104 15.59 -20.53 -9.76
C LEU A 104 14.26 -20.61 -10.50
N ALA A 105 13.77 -19.51 -11.08
CA ALA A 105 12.57 -19.53 -11.90
C ALA A 105 12.68 -20.50 -13.09
N GLN A 106 13.82 -20.53 -13.81
CA GLN A 106 14.04 -21.45 -14.94
C GLN A 106 14.16 -22.91 -14.47
N LEU A 107 14.85 -23.17 -13.36
CA LEU A 107 14.99 -24.52 -12.81
C LEU A 107 13.65 -25.06 -12.31
N SER A 108 12.85 -24.21 -11.66
CA SER A 108 11.49 -24.51 -11.22
C SER A 108 10.56 -24.78 -12.41
N GLU A 109 10.68 -24.01 -13.50
CA GLU A 109 9.93 -24.28 -14.73
C GLU A 109 10.24 -25.67 -15.32
N ILE A 110 11.52 -26.05 -15.39
CA ILE A 110 11.91 -27.37 -15.93
C ILE A 110 11.40 -28.51 -15.04
N LEU A 111 11.39 -28.30 -13.73
CA LEU A 111 10.88 -29.28 -12.76
C LEU A 111 9.34 -29.30 -12.67
N ASP A 112 8.64 -28.42 -13.39
CA ASP A 112 7.20 -28.18 -13.25
C ASP A 112 6.80 -27.86 -11.79
N GLU A 113 7.68 -27.12 -11.12
CA GLU A 113 7.59 -26.77 -9.71
C GLU A 113 7.37 -25.27 -9.51
N PRO A 114 6.82 -24.89 -8.37
CA PRO A 114 6.66 -23.50 -8.02
C PRO A 114 7.98 -22.80 -7.70
N MET A 115 7.94 -21.47 -7.75
CA MET A 115 9.07 -20.64 -7.34
C MET A 115 9.19 -20.67 -5.80
N PRO A 116 10.35 -21.04 -5.24
CA PRO A 116 10.54 -21.11 -3.80
C PRO A 116 10.56 -19.71 -3.17
N MET A 117 10.02 -19.57 -1.96
CA MET A 117 10.29 -18.35 -1.17
C MET A 117 11.71 -18.44 -0.61
N PHE A 118 12.59 -17.54 -1.03
CA PHE A 118 13.96 -17.49 -0.53
C PHE A 118 14.36 -16.08 -0.09
N THR A 119 15.33 -16.00 0.81
CA THR A 119 16.08 -14.79 1.14
C THR A 119 17.46 -14.88 0.51
N ASP A 120 18.22 -13.79 0.51
CA ASP A 120 19.60 -13.81 0.01
C ASP A 120 20.47 -14.87 0.71
N ALA A 121 20.16 -15.26 1.95
CA ALA A 121 20.89 -16.31 2.66
C ALA A 121 20.45 -17.74 2.29
N SER A 122 19.16 -17.98 2.03
CA SER A 122 18.64 -19.32 1.70
C SER A 122 18.63 -19.65 0.21
N GLY A 123 18.69 -18.65 -0.67
CA GLY A 123 18.60 -18.84 -2.12
C GLY A 123 19.74 -19.67 -2.72
N GLU A 124 20.94 -19.63 -2.15
CA GLU A 124 22.07 -20.45 -2.62
C GLU A 124 21.83 -21.96 -2.37
N VAL A 125 21.28 -22.31 -1.20
CA VAL A 125 20.97 -23.70 -0.85
C VAL A 125 19.90 -24.24 -1.80
N GLU A 126 18.87 -23.43 -2.05
CA GLU A 126 17.77 -23.77 -2.96
C GLU A 126 18.26 -23.91 -4.41
N PHE A 127 19.17 -23.04 -4.85
CA PHE A 127 19.79 -23.12 -6.17
C PHE A 127 20.55 -24.44 -6.35
N ARG A 128 21.36 -24.84 -5.38
CA ARG A 128 22.13 -26.10 -5.45
C ARG A 128 21.22 -27.33 -5.47
N ASP A 129 20.18 -27.36 -4.63
CA ASP A 129 19.23 -28.48 -4.59
C ASP A 129 18.49 -28.63 -5.92
N ARG A 130 17.89 -27.54 -6.41
CA ARG A 130 17.15 -27.56 -7.68
C ARG A 130 18.03 -27.88 -8.86
N LEU A 131 19.25 -27.32 -8.93
CA LEU A 131 20.20 -27.68 -9.98
C LEU A 131 20.45 -29.19 -10.04
N ALA A 132 20.63 -29.85 -8.90
CA ALA A 132 20.84 -31.30 -8.82
C ALA A 132 19.58 -32.12 -9.16
N ARG A 133 18.39 -31.61 -8.82
CA ARG A 133 17.12 -32.27 -9.15
C ARG A 133 16.80 -32.13 -10.64
N THR A 134 16.98 -30.94 -11.21
CA THR A 134 16.80 -30.68 -12.65
C THR A 134 17.81 -31.49 -13.46
N ALA A 135 19.05 -31.63 -13.01
CA ALA A 135 20.06 -32.47 -13.67
C ALA A 135 19.61 -33.93 -13.80
N ARG A 136 19.10 -34.51 -12.70
CA ARG A 136 18.54 -35.87 -12.68
C ARG A 136 17.33 -35.99 -13.59
N PHE A 137 16.42 -35.02 -13.53
CA PHE A 137 15.25 -34.98 -14.41
C PHE A 137 15.63 -34.93 -15.89
N CYS A 138 16.60 -34.10 -16.27
CA CYS A 138 17.13 -34.07 -17.64
C CYS A 138 17.78 -35.40 -18.02
N ALA A 139 18.59 -36.01 -17.13
CA ALA A 139 19.24 -37.28 -17.39
C ALA A 139 18.24 -38.41 -17.63
N ASP A 140 17.13 -38.45 -16.88
CA ASP A 140 16.04 -39.42 -17.07
C ASP A 140 15.36 -39.27 -18.45
N LEU A 141 15.35 -38.05 -18.99
CA LEU A 141 14.85 -37.75 -20.35
C LEU A 141 15.91 -37.95 -21.45
N GLY A 142 17.12 -38.41 -21.10
CA GLY A 142 18.23 -38.54 -22.05
C GLY A 142 18.82 -37.20 -22.49
N GLU A 143 18.53 -36.13 -21.75
CA GLU A 143 19.03 -34.77 -21.98
C GLU A 143 20.13 -34.40 -21.00
N ARG A 144 20.95 -33.42 -21.38
CA ARG A 144 21.95 -32.82 -20.50
C ARG A 144 21.60 -31.40 -20.10
N LEU A 145 21.71 -31.08 -18.82
CA LEU A 145 21.49 -29.73 -18.30
C LEU A 145 22.75 -28.86 -18.47
N VAL A 146 22.58 -27.66 -19.03
CA VAL A 146 23.66 -26.70 -19.26
C VAL A 146 23.27 -25.33 -18.70
N LEU A 147 24.08 -24.79 -17.80
CA LEU A 147 23.94 -23.44 -17.27
C LEU A 147 24.85 -22.48 -18.02
N VAL A 148 24.30 -21.42 -18.61
CA VAL A 148 25.04 -20.37 -19.33
C VAL A 148 25.00 -19.08 -18.53
N VAL A 149 26.17 -18.55 -18.14
CA VAL A 149 26.29 -17.25 -17.46
C VAL A 149 27.20 -16.32 -18.26
N ASP A 150 26.63 -15.30 -18.89
CA ASP A 150 27.38 -14.29 -19.66
C ASP A 150 27.58 -13.02 -18.83
N GLY A 151 28.75 -12.38 -18.98
CA GLY A 151 29.04 -11.09 -18.34
C GLY A 151 29.52 -11.16 -16.89
N LEU A 152 30.23 -12.23 -16.47
CA LEU A 152 30.76 -12.32 -15.09
C LEU A 152 31.65 -11.12 -14.70
N ASP A 153 32.25 -10.41 -15.67
CA ASP A 153 33.01 -9.18 -15.43
C ASP A 153 32.16 -7.94 -15.10
N GLU A 154 30.84 -8.01 -15.29
CA GLU A 154 29.88 -6.92 -15.07
C GLU A 154 29.09 -7.06 -13.76
N ASP A 155 29.46 -8.03 -12.91
CA ASP A 155 28.87 -8.27 -11.59
C ASP A 155 29.11 -7.07 -10.66
N ARG A 156 28.02 -6.39 -10.27
CA ARG A 156 28.05 -5.22 -9.38
C ARG A 156 28.17 -5.60 -7.90
N GLY A 157 27.97 -6.87 -7.54
CA GLY A 157 28.08 -7.38 -6.17
C GLY A 157 29.49 -7.24 -5.58
N VAL A 158 30.52 -7.07 -6.42
CA VAL A 158 31.94 -7.02 -6.02
C VAL A 158 32.37 -5.65 -5.45
N MET A 159 31.58 -4.58 -5.63
CA MET A 159 31.99 -3.20 -5.27
C MET A 159 31.58 -2.74 -3.86
N ALA A 160 30.98 -3.60 -3.03
CA ALA A 160 30.37 -3.25 -1.74
C ALA A 160 31.01 -3.94 -0.52
N GLY A 161 32.21 -3.50 -0.13
CA GLY A 161 32.79 -3.77 1.19
C GLY A 161 33.30 -5.21 1.46
N PRO A 162 33.76 -5.50 2.69
CA PRO A 162 34.42 -6.77 3.06
C PRO A 162 33.51 -8.01 3.03
N ASP A 163 32.19 -7.80 3.02
CA ASP A 163 31.15 -8.86 3.00
C ASP A 163 30.50 -9.02 1.62
N ALA A 164 31.12 -8.51 0.55
CA ALA A 164 30.67 -8.64 -0.83
C ALA A 164 30.75 -10.10 -1.34
N TYR A 165 29.63 -10.65 -1.83
CA TYR A 165 29.54 -11.99 -2.43
C TYR A 165 29.21 -11.90 -3.93
N SER A 166 30.04 -12.52 -4.76
CA SER A 166 29.94 -12.52 -6.23
C SER A 166 29.05 -13.63 -6.78
N ILE A 167 28.48 -13.42 -7.97
CA ILE A 167 27.77 -14.46 -8.73
C ILE A 167 28.72 -15.63 -9.03
N ALA A 168 30.02 -15.35 -9.26
CA ALA A 168 31.02 -16.38 -9.48
C ALA A 168 31.18 -17.34 -8.28
N ALA A 169 30.98 -16.86 -7.05
CA ALA A 169 31.05 -17.69 -5.85
C ALA A 169 29.81 -18.56 -5.62
N LEU A 170 28.66 -18.22 -6.23
CA LEU A 170 27.45 -19.05 -6.19
C LEU A 170 27.54 -20.31 -7.06
N LEU A 171 28.41 -20.30 -8.08
CA LEU A 171 28.58 -21.44 -8.97
C LEU A 171 29.18 -22.63 -8.19
N PRO A 172 28.62 -23.85 -8.29
CA PRO A 172 29.08 -24.95 -7.44
C PRO A 172 30.47 -25.46 -7.82
N GLN A 173 31.36 -25.63 -6.84
CA GLN A 173 32.66 -26.27 -7.06
C GLN A 173 32.52 -27.69 -7.62
N ASP A 174 31.59 -28.48 -7.05
CA ASP A 174 31.28 -29.85 -7.46
C ASP A 174 29.89 -29.85 -8.10
N LEU A 175 29.84 -30.09 -9.41
CA LEU A 175 28.59 -30.12 -10.16
C LEU A 175 27.89 -31.49 -10.03
N PRO A 176 26.54 -31.52 -10.04
CA PRO A 176 25.79 -32.76 -10.19
C PRO A 176 26.15 -33.48 -11.51
N ASP A 177 26.07 -34.81 -11.51
CA ASP A 177 26.30 -35.62 -12.70
C ASP A 177 25.37 -35.19 -13.85
N GLY A 178 25.95 -34.98 -15.04
CA GLY A 178 25.20 -34.52 -16.21
C GLY A 178 24.93 -33.01 -16.24
N VAL A 179 25.59 -32.19 -15.42
CA VAL A 179 25.56 -30.72 -15.55
C VAL A 179 26.84 -30.20 -16.20
N ARG A 180 26.71 -29.23 -17.11
CA ARG A 180 27.82 -28.42 -17.62
C ARG A 180 27.56 -26.95 -17.36
N VAL A 181 28.61 -26.18 -17.11
CA VAL A 181 28.51 -24.72 -16.95
C VAL A 181 29.38 -24.01 -17.98
N ILE A 182 28.76 -23.10 -18.74
CA ILE A 182 29.42 -22.20 -19.66
C ILE A 182 29.39 -20.81 -19.02
N VAL A 183 30.56 -20.24 -18.76
CA VAL A 183 30.66 -18.85 -18.32
C VAL A 183 31.38 -18.00 -19.36
N ALA A 184 31.05 -16.73 -19.45
CA ALA A 184 31.76 -15.77 -20.27
C ALA A 184 32.11 -14.50 -19.50
N GLY A 185 33.29 -13.95 -19.78
CA GLY A 185 33.74 -12.71 -19.18
C GLY A 185 34.98 -12.13 -19.82
N ARG A 186 35.60 -11.16 -19.16
CA ARG A 186 36.91 -10.59 -19.55
C ARG A 186 38.05 -11.24 -18.74
N PRO A 187 39.29 -11.22 -19.25
CA PRO A 187 40.46 -11.61 -18.46
C PRO A 187 40.69 -10.70 -17.23
N ASN A 188 40.21 -9.45 -17.31
CA ASN A 188 40.25 -8.45 -16.24
C ASN A 188 38.84 -7.84 -16.05
N PRO A 189 38.31 -7.74 -14.82
CA PRO A 189 38.95 -8.13 -13.55
C PRO A 189 39.17 -9.65 -13.41
N PRO A 190 40.15 -10.09 -12.60
CA PRO A 190 40.36 -11.51 -12.31
C PRO A 190 39.17 -12.09 -11.53
N ILE A 191 39.11 -13.42 -11.43
CA ILE A 191 38.10 -14.11 -10.61
C ILE A 191 38.08 -13.50 -9.19
N PRO A 192 36.91 -13.08 -8.68
CA PRO A 192 36.73 -12.53 -7.33
C PRO A 192 37.40 -13.36 -6.21
N ALA A 193 37.79 -12.70 -5.12
CA ALA A 193 38.58 -13.30 -4.04
C ALA A 193 37.78 -14.30 -3.16
N ASP A 194 36.46 -14.13 -3.12
CA ASP A 194 35.48 -14.99 -2.45
C ASP A 194 35.28 -16.36 -3.14
N VAL A 195 35.72 -16.52 -4.39
CA VAL A 195 35.71 -17.83 -5.07
C VAL A 195 36.82 -18.74 -4.50
N PRO A 196 36.51 -19.93 -3.96
CA PRO A 196 37.51 -20.82 -3.36
C PRO A 196 38.68 -21.18 -4.29
N ALA A 197 39.86 -21.41 -3.71
CA ALA A 197 41.07 -21.75 -4.48
C ALA A 197 40.94 -23.06 -5.29
N ALA A 198 40.13 -24.01 -4.80
CA ALA A 198 39.89 -25.30 -5.44
C ALA A 198 38.84 -25.26 -6.56
N HIS A 199 38.17 -24.12 -6.77
CA HIS A 199 37.06 -23.99 -7.71
C HIS A 199 37.52 -24.20 -9.18
N PRO A 200 36.79 -24.97 -10.02
CA PRO A 200 37.16 -25.24 -11.42
C PRO A 200 37.44 -23.99 -12.25
N LEU A 201 36.75 -22.88 -11.98
CA LEU A 201 36.98 -21.59 -12.66
C LEU A 201 38.43 -21.09 -12.55
N ARG A 202 39.16 -21.45 -11.48
CA ARG A 202 40.57 -21.06 -11.31
C ARG A 202 41.55 -21.92 -12.11
N ARG A 203 41.09 -22.99 -12.77
CA ARG A 203 41.95 -23.86 -13.59
C ARG A 203 42.18 -23.25 -14.96
N ALA A 204 43.42 -23.26 -15.43
CA ALA A 204 43.72 -22.77 -16.78
C ALA A 204 43.08 -23.62 -17.90
N SER A 205 42.79 -24.90 -17.64
CA SER A 205 42.20 -25.83 -18.62
C SER A 205 40.79 -25.47 -19.04
N VAL A 206 40.03 -24.75 -18.20
CA VAL A 206 38.65 -24.36 -18.53
C VAL A 206 38.59 -23.07 -19.36
N VAL A 207 39.68 -22.30 -19.44
CA VAL A 207 39.69 -21.00 -20.12
C VAL A 207 39.82 -21.19 -21.64
N ARG A 208 38.87 -20.65 -22.39
CA ARG A 208 38.86 -20.61 -23.86
C ARG A 208 38.87 -19.17 -24.33
N ALA A 209 39.93 -18.79 -25.04
CA ALA A 209 40.04 -17.46 -25.61
C ALA A 209 39.16 -17.37 -26.87
N LEU A 210 38.18 -16.47 -26.88
CA LEU A 210 37.41 -16.15 -28.07
C LEU A 210 38.18 -15.13 -28.91
N ALA A 211 38.56 -15.50 -30.13
CA ALA A 211 39.16 -14.55 -31.08
C ALA A 211 38.16 -13.42 -31.38
N THR A 212 38.63 -12.18 -31.53
CA THR A 212 37.78 -11.05 -31.93
C THR A 212 37.17 -11.29 -33.30
N SER A 213 35.85 -11.13 -33.42
CA SER A 213 35.17 -11.26 -34.71
C SER A 213 35.57 -10.09 -35.62
N PRO A 214 35.92 -10.32 -36.90
CA PRO A 214 36.14 -9.25 -37.87
C PRO A 214 34.94 -8.29 -37.99
N HIS A 215 33.71 -8.82 -37.84
CA HIS A 215 32.49 -8.04 -37.90
C HIS A 215 32.29 -7.16 -36.64
N ALA A 216 32.58 -7.69 -35.45
CA ALA A 216 32.51 -6.93 -34.21
C ALA A 216 33.60 -5.85 -34.11
N THR A 217 34.77 -6.11 -34.71
CA THR A 217 35.87 -5.12 -34.85
C THR A 217 35.48 -3.98 -35.81
N ALA A 218 34.77 -4.30 -36.90
CA ALA A 218 34.24 -3.28 -37.82
C ALA A 218 33.21 -2.38 -37.12
N ILE A 219 32.27 -2.96 -36.38
CA ILE A 219 31.27 -2.20 -35.59
C ILE A 219 31.96 -1.30 -34.54
N GLN A 220 32.96 -1.82 -33.81
CA GLN A 220 33.73 -1.04 -32.83
C GLN A 220 34.51 0.12 -33.48
N THR A 221 35.09 -0.12 -34.65
CA THR A 221 35.89 0.88 -35.38
C THR A 221 34.99 1.99 -35.91
N ASP A 222 33.87 1.63 -36.56
CA ASP A 222 32.87 2.57 -37.06
C ASP A 222 32.31 3.45 -35.93
N MET A 223 31.95 2.83 -34.81
CA MET A 223 31.42 3.52 -33.63
C MET A 223 32.43 4.49 -33.00
N ARG A 224 33.70 4.08 -32.84
CA ARG A 224 34.76 4.96 -32.31
C ARG A 224 35.05 6.13 -33.24
N LEU A 225 34.97 5.92 -34.55
CA LEU A 225 35.12 6.98 -35.54
C LEU A 225 33.94 7.97 -35.47
N GLU A 226 32.74 7.48 -35.21
CA GLU A 226 31.53 8.30 -35.11
C GLU A 226 31.50 9.16 -33.83
N ILE A 227 31.82 8.60 -32.66
CA ILE A 227 32.00 9.40 -31.41
C ILE A 227 33.11 10.43 -31.60
N ARG A 228 34.23 10.05 -32.24
CA ARG A 228 35.33 10.97 -32.53
C ARG A 228 34.89 12.10 -33.48
N ARG A 229 34.07 11.80 -34.48
CA ARG A 229 33.49 12.81 -35.38
C ARG A 229 32.65 13.81 -34.57
N LEU A 230 31.76 13.33 -33.70
CA LEU A 230 30.91 14.21 -32.88
C LEU A 230 31.71 15.07 -31.91
N LEU A 231 32.76 14.50 -31.29
CA LEU A 231 33.67 15.24 -30.41
C LEU A 231 34.51 16.29 -31.15
N LEU A 232 34.77 16.11 -32.44
CA LEU A 232 35.51 17.05 -33.29
C LEU A 232 34.59 17.89 -34.19
N GLY A 233 33.28 17.74 -34.00
CA GLY A 233 32.24 18.34 -34.82
C GLY A 233 31.91 19.77 -34.40
N SER A 234 30.76 20.25 -34.87
CA SER A 234 30.22 21.56 -34.50
C SER A 234 29.99 21.68 -32.98
N ASP A 235 29.87 22.91 -32.47
CA ASP A 235 29.50 23.13 -31.07
C ASP A 235 28.18 22.43 -30.72
N LEU A 236 27.22 22.40 -31.66
CA LEU A 236 25.95 21.69 -31.50
C LEU A 236 26.15 20.17 -31.41
N GLU A 237 26.96 19.55 -32.27
CA GLU A 237 27.22 18.10 -32.22
C GLU A 237 27.87 17.68 -30.89
N ARG A 238 28.78 18.51 -30.37
CA ARG A 238 29.42 18.31 -29.06
C ARG A 238 28.43 18.46 -27.91
N ASP A 239 27.59 19.48 -27.95
CA ASP A 239 26.55 19.72 -26.95
C ASP A 239 25.50 18.60 -26.93
N LEU A 240 25.06 18.11 -28.10
CA LEU A 240 24.11 17.01 -28.19
C LEU A 240 24.68 15.72 -27.59
N LEU A 241 25.93 15.36 -27.96
CA LEU A 241 26.62 14.22 -27.38
C LEU A 241 26.81 14.40 -25.86
N GLY A 242 27.24 15.59 -25.43
CA GLY A 242 27.48 15.92 -24.02
C GLY A 242 26.21 15.87 -23.18
N LEU A 243 25.10 16.43 -23.65
CA LEU A 243 23.81 16.45 -22.95
C LEU A 243 23.20 15.05 -22.85
N VAL A 244 23.14 14.27 -23.93
CA VAL A 244 22.60 12.90 -23.89
C VAL A 244 23.47 12.00 -23.01
N THR A 245 24.80 12.14 -23.07
CA THR A 245 25.71 11.39 -22.20
C THR A 245 25.55 11.80 -20.74
N ALA A 246 25.50 13.10 -20.44
CA ALA A 246 25.34 13.60 -19.08
C ALA A 246 23.97 13.28 -18.47
N ALA A 247 22.93 13.18 -19.31
CA ALA A 247 21.57 12.89 -18.88
C ALA A 247 21.35 11.43 -18.46
N GLY A 248 22.15 10.48 -18.97
CA GLY A 248 22.04 9.05 -18.65
C GLY A 248 20.68 8.43 -19.01
N GLY A 249 19.88 9.12 -19.82
CA GLY A 249 18.50 8.81 -20.14
C GLY A 249 18.04 9.53 -21.42
N GLY A 250 16.86 9.17 -21.92
CA GLY A 250 16.35 9.70 -23.18
C GLY A 250 15.91 11.15 -23.07
N LEU A 251 16.45 12.03 -23.93
CA LEU A 251 16.00 13.41 -24.12
C LEU A 251 15.24 13.53 -25.46
N SER A 252 14.16 14.31 -25.49
CA SER A 252 13.42 14.57 -26.73
C SER A 252 14.13 15.61 -27.61
N GLY A 253 13.77 15.68 -28.89
CA GLY A 253 14.26 16.73 -29.79
C GLY A 253 13.99 18.15 -29.27
N PRO A 254 12.76 18.46 -28.82
CA PRO A 254 12.44 19.70 -28.11
C PRO A 254 13.25 19.96 -26.84
N ASP A 255 13.52 18.92 -26.03
CA ASP A 255 14.34 19.06 -24.81
C ASP A 255 15.75 19.55 -25.16
N LEU A 256 16.36 18.91 -26.16
CA LEU A 256 17.70 19.23 -26.66
C LEU A 256 17.74 20.62 -27.29
N ALA A 257 16.67 21.02 -28.00
CA ALA A 257 16.53 22.37 -28.57
C ALA A 257 16.49 23.46 -27.48
N GLU A 258 15.74 23.24 -26.40
CA GLU A 258 15.70 24.18 -25.27
C GLU A 258 17.05 24.25 -24.55
N LEU A 259 17.66 23.10 -24.25
CA LEU A 259 18.95 23.01 -23.57
C LEU A 259 20.11 23.61 -24.37
N THR A 260 20.07 23.54 -25.71
CA THR A 260 21.08 24.10 -26.62
C THR A 260 20.74 25.49 -27.14
N HIS A 261 19.56 26.03 -26.78
CA HIS A 261 19.02 27.27 -27.34
C HIS A 261 19.03 27.29 -28.89
N THR A 262 18.81 26.13 -29.50
CA THR A 262 18.85 25.93 -30.95
C THR A 262 17.45 25.54 -31.45
N PRO A 263 16.98 26.04 -32.62
CA PRO A 263 15.69 25.65 -33.17
C PRO A 263 15.52 24.13 -33.32
N VAL A 264 14.34 23.60 -32.95
CA VAL A 264 14.01 22.16 -32.97
C VAL A 264 14.33 21.50 -34.31
N PHE A 265 14.03 22.16 -35.43
CA PHE A 265 14.29 21.60 -36.76
C PHE A 265 15.77 21.35 -37.02
N ILE A 266 16.67 22.23 -36.53
CA ILE A 266 18.12 22.09 -36.71
C ILE A 266 18.65 20.93 -35.87
N VAL A 267 18.15 20.82 -34.63
CA VAL A 267 18.48 19.71 -33.73
C VAL A 267 18.00 18.39 -34.33
N GLU A 268 16.76 18.31 -34.78
CA GLU A 268 16.22 17.11 -35.42
C GLU A 268 16.93 16.78 -36.74
N GLU A 269 17.34 17.78 -37.54
CA GLU A 269 18.12 17.56 -38.75
C GLU A 269 19.52 17.00 -38.43
N HIS A 270 20.18 17.52 -37.39
CA HIS A 270 21.46 16.98 -36.92
C HIS A 270 21.30 15.58 -36.35
N LEU A 271 20.26 15.33 -35.55
CA LEU A 271 19.95 13.99 -35.07
C LEU A 271 19.66 13.06 -36.25
N ARG A 272 18.87 13.47 -37.26
CA ARG A 272 18.55 12.68 -38.47
C ARG A 272 19.75 12.42 -39.40
N THR A 273 20.69 13.36 -39.50
CA THR A 273 21.89 13.22 -40.34
C THR A 273 23.02 12.47 -39.64
N VAL A 274 23.06 12.51 -38.31
CA VAL A 274 23.93 11.71 -37.44
C VAL A 274 23.32 10.32 -37.17
N THR A 275 22.02 10.11 -37.45
CA THR A 275 21.35 8.83 -37.18
C THR A 275 21.65 7.75 -38.21
N GLY A 276 22.38 6.75 -37.72
CA GLY A 276 21.88 5.39 -37.80
C GLY A 276 22.35 4.50 -36.65
N ARG A 277 23.48 4.85 -35.98
CA ARG A 277 24.19 3.89 -35.13
C ARG A 277 24.56 4.41 -33.73
N SER A 278 24.85 5.71 -33.55
CA SER A 278 25.26 6.25 -32.24
C SER A 278 24.10 6.65 -31.32
N PHE A 279 23.04 7.27 -31.84
CA PHE A 279 21.82 7.61 -31.09
C PHE A 279 20.69 6.63 -31.44
N ALA A 280 20.23 5.87 -30.44
CA ALA A 280 19.04 5.05 -30.56
C ALA A 280 17.78 5.86 -30.25
N LYS A 281 16.72 5.56 -30.98
CA LYS A 281 15.39 6.14 -30.78
C LYS A 281 14.54 5.19 -29.97
N ARG A 282 13.83 5.74 -28.99
CA ARG A 282 12.80 5.01 -28.24
C ARG A 282 11.51 5.83 -28.24
N PRO A 283 10.33 5.20 -28.36
CA PRO A 283 9.08 5.92 -28.14
C PRO A 283 9.03 6.51 -26.72
N ALA A 284 8.43 7.70 -26.59
CA ALA A 284 8.15 8.29 -25.27
C ALA A 284 7.08 7.48 -24.54
N ASP A 285 7.21 7.32 -23.22
CA ASP A 285 6.36 6.40 -22.46
C ASP A 285 5.00 7.03 -22.10
N TRP A 286 4.93 8.35 -21.94
CA TRP A 286 3.70 9.03 -21.45
C TRP A 286 3.10 10.06 -22.40
N ARG A 287 3.86 10.56 -23.39
CA ARG A 287 3.39 11.54 -24.38
C ARG A 287 3.73 11.17 -25.84
N PRO A 288 3.26 10.03 -26.35
CA PRO A 288 3.56 9.61 -27.73
C PRO A 288 3.02 10.60 -28.78
N ASP A 289 1.94 11.33 -28.50
CA ASP A 289 1.31 12.26 -29.45
C ASP A 289 2.00 13.64 -29.52
N ALA A 290 2.64 14.08 -28.43
CA ALA A 290 3.33 15.37 -28.36
C ALA A 290 4.84 15.25 -28.64
N HIS A 291 5.47 14.16 -28.20
CA HIS A 291 6.91 13.90 -28.36
C HIS A 291 7.13 12.42 -28.68
N PRO A 292 7.03 12.01 -29.96
CA PRO A 292 6.98 10.60 -30.32
C PRO A 292 8.28 9.84 -30.05
N GLU A 293 9.42 10.53 -29.95
CA GLU A 293 10.75 9.90 -29.85
C GLU A 293 11.65 10.59 -28.80
N VAL A 294 12.32 9.78 -27.98
CA VAL A 294 13.44 10.18 -27.12
C VAL A 294 14.74 9.56 -27.62
N TYR A 295 15.83 10.31 -27.49
CA TYR A 295 17.15 9.95 -27.99
C TYR A 295 18.07 9.53 -26.85
N LEU A 296 18.69 8.35 -26.99
CA LEU A 296 19.67 7.77 -26.05
C LEU A 296 20.89 7.26 -26.83
N LEU A 297 22.01 6.99 -26.15
CA LEU A 297 23.16 6.33 -26.79
C LEU A 297 22.83 4.85 -27.04
N GLY A 298 23.09 4.38 -28.27
CA GLY A 298 22.59 3.09 -28.77
C GLY A 298 23.13 1.84 -28.07
N HIS A 299 24.25 1.95 -27.34
CA HIS A 299 24.86 0.86 -26.60
C HIS A 299 25.51 1.37 -25.29
N GLU A 300 25.52 0.55 -24.24
CA GLU A 300 26.14 0.89 -22.96
C GLU A 300 27.64 1.19 -23.09
N GLU A 301 28.34 0.47 -23.96
CA GLU A 301 29.75 0.69 -24.23
C GLU A 301 30.00 2.02 -24.99
N ILE A 302 29.00 2.54 -25.72
CA ILE A 302 29.03 3.89 -26.30
C ILE A 302 28.89 4.92 -25.17
N GLN A 303 27.98 4.69 -24.22
CA GLN A 303 27.82 5.54 -23.04
C GLN A 303 29.13 5.60 -22.24
N VAL A 304 29.75 4.45 -21.94
CA VAL A 304 31.02 4.38 -21.20
C VAL A 304 32.16 5.05 -21.96
N GLU A 305 32.31 4.80 -23.27
CA GLU A 305 33.34 5.46 -24.09
C GLU A 305 33.12 6.97 -24.21
N ALA A 306 31.87 7.43 -24.34
CA ALA A 306 31.52 8.85 -24.38
C ALA A 306 31.82 9.53 -23.03
N VAL A 307 31.46 8.90 -21.91
CA VAL A 307 31.79 9.39 -20.55
C VAL A 307 33.31 9.53 -20.39
N ASN A 308 34.08 8.51 -20.79
CA ASN A 308 35.53 8.51 -20.68
C ASN A 308 36.19 9.59 -21.56
N ARG A 309 35.70 9.81 -22.79
CA ARG A 309 36.28 10.78 -23.72
C ARG A 309 35.89 12.23 -23.45
N LEU A 310 34.66 12.47 -23.00
CA LEU A 310 34.21 13.81 -22.61
C LEU A 310 34.89 14.24 -21.29
N GLY A 311 35.07 13.30 -20.37
CA GLY A 311 35.67 13.54 -19.06
C GLY A 311 34.75 14.29 -18.08
N GLU A 312 35.05 14.16 -16.80
CA GLU A 312 34.17 14.63 -15.71
C GLU A 312 34.01 16.16 -15.67
N ALA A 313 34.98 16.93 -16.18
CA ALA A 313 34.86 18.39 -16.22
C ALA A 313 33.78 18.85 -17.22
N VAL A 314 33.76 18.26 -18.43
CA VAL A 314 32.78 18.59 -19.46
C VAL A 314 31.40 18.08 -19.06
N LEU A 315 31.30 16.86 -18.53
CA LEU A 315 30.03 16.31 -18.05
C LEU A 315 29.43 17.15 -16.93
N ARG A 316 30.23 17.69 -16.00
CA ARG A 316 29.74 18.59 -14.95
C ARG A 316 29.10 19.86 -15.51
N GLU A 317 29.64 20.44 -16.57
CA GLU A 317 29.04 21.63 -17.20
C GLU A 317 27.69 21.31 -17.86
N HIS A 318 27.59 20.16 -18.53
CA HIS A 318 26.34 19.70 -19.12
C HIS A 318 25.29 19.35 -18.04
N ARG A 319 25.70 18.71 -16.94
CA ARG A 319 24.83 18.49 -15.77
C ARG A 319 24.37 19.79 -15.13
N LYS A 320 25.24 20.81 -15.07
CA LYS A 320 24.88 22.15 -14.58
C LYS A 320 23.77 22.78 -15.44
N ARG A 321 23.84 22.67 -16.76
CA ARG A 321 22.74 23.10 -17.67
C ARG A 321 21.44 22.35 -17.39
N LEU A 322 21.51 21.02 -17.21
CA LEU A 322 20.33 20.21 -16.83
C LEU A 322 19.75 20.65 -15.47
N HIS A 323 20.61 21.00 -14.51
CA HIS A 323 20.21 21.51 -13.20
C HIS A 323 19.51 22.88 -13.28
N GLU A 324 20.07 23.82 -14.04
CA GLU A 324 19.49 25.15 -14.27
C GLU A 324 18.16 25.06 -15.02
N TRP A 325 18.07 24.16 -16.00
CA TRP A 325 16.83 23.84 -16.70
C TRP A 325 15.75 23.31 -15.75
N ALA A 326 16.09 22.35 -14.89
CA ALA A 326 15.17 21.85 -13.87
C ALA A 326 14.72 22.94 -12.88
N ASP A 327 15.63 23.82 -12.44
CA ASP A 327 15.31 24.94 -11.56
C ASP A 327 14.35 25.96 -12.23
N SER A 328 14.52 26.24 -13.52
CA SER A 328 13.60 27.08 -14.30
C SER A 328 12.16 26.52 -14.31
N TYR A 329 11.99 25.22 -14.50
CA TYR A 329 10.67 24.58 -14.44
C TYR A 329 10.08 24.57 -13.02
N ARG A 330 10.92 24.37 -12.01
CA ARG A 330 10.50 24.44 -10.60
C ARG A 330 10.01 25.83 -10.20
N THR A 331 10.69 26.90 -10.60
CA THR A 331 10.25 28.29 -10.31
C THR A 331 8.93 28.65 -10.99
N ARG A 332 8.62 28.02 -12.13
CA ARG A 332 7.33 28.12 -12.83
C ARG A 332 6.27 27.14 -12.33
N ASN A 333 6.55 26.43 -11.23
CA ASN A 333 5.62 25.49 -10.60
C ASN A 333 5.19 24.32 -11.51
N TRP A 334 6.12 23.76 -12.29
CA TRP A 334 5.91 22.56 -13.13
C TRP A 334 4.69 22.66 -14.06
N PRO A 335 4.73 23.55 -15.08
CA PRO A 335 3.60 23.80 -15.98
C PRO A 335 3.22 22.59 -16.84
N ALA A 336 2.12 22.71 -17.60
CA ALA A 336 1.58 21.60 -18.39
C ALA A 336 2.57 21.08 -19.47
N GLU A 337 3.50 21.92 -19.90
CA GLU A 337 4.53 21.63 -20.90
C GLU A 337 5.79 20.99 -20.29
N THR A 338 5.77 20.60 -19.01
CA THR A 338 6.92 19.98 -18.35
C THR A 338 7.40 18.72 -19.09
N PRO A 339 8.68 18.66 -19.50
CA PRO A 339 9.30 17.51 -20.17
C PRO A 339 9.27 16.21 -19.36
N GLU A 340 9.10 15.07 -20.04
CA GLU A 340 9.10 13.73 -19.41
C GLU A 340 10.42 13.45 -18.67
N TYR A 341 11.55 13.93 -19.20
CA TYR A 341 12.86 13.77 -18.57
C TYR A 341 12.91 14.39 -17.16
N LEU A 342 12.35 15.58 -16.94
CA LEU A 342 12.37 16.24 -15.61
C LEU A 342 11.49 15.52 -14.58
N LEU A 343 10.49 14.77 -15.04
CA LEU A 343 9.58 14.02 -14.18
C LEU A 343 10.10 12.62 -13.85
N ARG A 344 10.92 12.01 -14.71
CA ARG A 344 11.41 10.63 -14.52
C ARG A 344 12.91 10.44 -14.65
N GLY A 345 13.54 10.99 -15.69
CA GLY A 345 14.97 10.81 -15.98
C GLY A 345 15.86 11.57 -15.01
N TYR A 346 15.46 12.78 -14.62
CA TYR A 346 16.27 13.67 -13.78
C TYR A 346 16.47 13.13 -12.35
N GLY A 347 15.44 12.52 -11.74
CA GLY A 347 15.58 11.88 -10.42
C GLY A 347 16.64 10.76 -10.42
N ARG A 348 16.73 9.99 -11.52
CA ARG A 348 17.77 8.96 -11.70
C ARG A 348 19.16 9.56 -11.80
N LEU A 349 19.33 10.61 -12.62
CA LEU A 349 20.59 11.34 -12.72
C LEU A 349 21.07 11.83 -11.35
N LEU A 350 20.15 12.41 -10.55
CA LEU A 350 20.50 12.89 -9.22
C LEU A 350 20.91 11.77 -8.26
N HIS A 351 20.28 10.60 -8.36
CA HIS A 351 20.65 9.42 -7.58
C HIS A 351 22.04 8.90 -7.97
N GLU A 352 22.31 8.74 -9.28
CA GLU A 352 23.60 8.28 -9.81
C GLU A 352 24.78 9.20 -9.42
N VAL A 353 24.54 10.51 -9.36
CA VAL A 353 25.56 11.51 -9.00
C VAL A 353 25.60 11.76 -7.48
N GLY A 354 24.69 11.17 -6.70
CA GLY A 354 24.64 11.34 -5.25
C GLY A 354 24.18 12.72 -4.77
N ALA A 355 23.39 13.45 -5.57
CA ALA A 355 22.99 14.84 -5.31
C ALA A 355 21.78 14.95 -4.36
N LEU A 356 21.94 14.47 -3.12
CA LEU A 356 20.87 14.36 -2.11
C LEU A 356 20.05 15.66 -1.88
N PRO A 357 20.65 16.87 -1.76
CA PRO A 357 19.86 18.09 -1.54
C PRO A 357 18.89 18.41 -2.70
N ARG A 358 19.29 18.13 -3.94
CA ARG A 358 18.43 18.32 -5.12
C ARG A 358 17.36 17.25 -5.21
N MET A 359 17.65 16.01 -4.83
CA MET A 359 16.62 14.96 -4.75
C MET A 359 15.56 15.30 -3.71
N LEU A 360 15.96 15.72 -2.51
CA LEU A 360 15.03 16.17 -1.49
C LEU A 360 14.14 17.33 -1.97
N ALA A 361 14.72 18.29 -2.70
CA ALA A 361 13.96 19.40 -3.26
C ALA A 361 12.86 18.93 -4.23
N ILE A 362 13.14 17.98 -5.14
CA ILE A 362 12.14 17.48 -6.09
C ILE A 362 11.16 16.46 -5.49
N THR A 363 11.56 15.75 -4.42
CA THR A 363 10.73 14.76 -3.71
C THR A 363 9.80 15.40 -2.68
N THR A 364 10.15 16.56 -2.15
CA THR A 364 9.25 17.35 -1.27
C THR A 364 8.35 18.32 -2.05
N ASP A 365 8.50 18.37 -3.37
CA ASP A 365 7.73 19.24 -4.24
C ASP A 365 6.39 18.58 -4.62
N GLN A 366 5.31 19.08 -4.02
CA GLN A 366 3.97 18.58 -4.27
C GLN A 366 3.53 18.77 -5.72
N THR A 367 3.75 19.94 -6.29
CA THR A 367 3.21 20.29 -7.59
C THR A 367 3.92 19.50 -8.69
N ARG A 368 5.20 19.15 -8.49
CA ARG A 368 5.89 18.18 -9.34
C ARG A 368 5.24 16.80 -9.30
N TYR A 369 4.89 16.28 -8.12
CA TYR A 369 4.28 14.96 -8.02
C TYR A 369 2.83 14.91 -8.49
N ASP A 370 2.09 16.01 -8.36
CA ASP A 370 0.77 16.15 -8.97
C ASP A 370 0.91 16.18 -10.50
N ARG A 371 1.93 16.87 -11.04
CA ARG A 371 2.25 16.87 -12.47
C ARG A 371 2.67 15.49 -12.99
N LEU A 372 3.54 14.79 -12.26
CA LEU A 372 3.97 13.43 -12.54
C LEU A 372 2.77 12.48 -12.57
N PHE A 373 1.85 12.63 -11.62
CA PHE A 373 0.60 11.85 -11.59
C PHE A 373 -0.29 12.15 -12.80
N THR A 374 -0.53 13.42 -13.13
CA THR A 374 -1.35 13.79 -14.30
C THR A 374 -0.81 13.20 -15.61
N ILE A 375 0.52 13.14 -15.78
CA ILE A 375 1.14 12.67 -17.03
C ILE A 375 1.26 11.14 -17.06
N SER A 376 1.72 10.52 -15.98
CA SER A 376 1.95 9.07 -15.93
C SER A 376 0.69 8.26 -15.61
N GLY A 377 -0.31 8.92 -15.05
CA GLY A 377 -1.49 8.33 -14.44
C GLY A 377 -1.23 7.64 -13.10
N GLY A 378 0.00 7.38 -12.66
CA GLY A 378 0.22 6.53 -11.48
C GLY A 378 1.38 6.95 -10.59
N ASP A 379 1.37 6.43 -9.36
CA ASP A 379 2.27 6.86 -8.30
C ASP A 379 3.56 6.03 -8.17
N PHE A 380 3.72 5.00 -9.00
CA PHE A 380 4.85 4.09 -8.93
C PHE A 380 6.22 4.79 -9.11
N ALA A 381 6.31 5.71 -10.07
CA ALA A 381 7.53 6.48 -10.31
C ALA A 381 7.89 7.38 -9.12
N ALA A 382 6.88 8.01 -8.50
CA ALA A 382 7.04 8.84 -7.32
C ALA A 382 7.49 8.02 -6.10
N LEU A 383 6.86 6.86 -5.86
CA LEU A 383 7.24 5.94 -4.77
C LEU A 383 8.65 5.38 -4.95
N SER A 384 9.06 5.07 -6.18
CA SER A 384 10.42 4.63 -6.50
C SER A 384 11.45 5.72 -6.21
N GLU A 385 11.16 6.98 -6.56
CA GLU A 385 12.04 8.12 -6.29
C GLU A 385 12.17 8.38 -4.78
N ILE A 386 11.06 8.31 -4.04
CA ILE A 386 11.03 8.38 -2.58
C ILE A 386 11.86 7.26 -1.94
N GLY A 387 11.74 6.03 -2.45
CA GLY A 387 12.54 4.88 -1.99
C GLY A 387 14.03 5.14 -2.15
N ALA A 388 14.46 5.64 -3.31
CA ALA A 388 15.86 5.97 -3.57
C ALA A 388 16.39 7.08 -2.63
N VAL A 389 15.58 8.10 -2.32
CA VAL A 389 15.95 9.13 -1.33
C VAL A 389 16.08 8.52 0.07
N GLN A 390 15.19 7.61 0.46
CA GLN A 390 15.27 6.93 1.74
C GLN A 390 16.53 6.07 1.85
N GLU A 391 16.88 5.32 0.81
CA GLU A 391 18.14 4.53 0.75
C GLU A 391 19.39 5.42 0.87
N MET A 392 19.40 6.58 0.21
CA MET A 392 20.49 7.56 0.32
C MET A 392 20.59 8.18 1.72
N LEU A 393 19.45 8.47 2.35
CA LEU A 393 19.40 8.95 3.74
C LEU A 393 19.82 7.85 4.74
N GLN A 394 19.59 6.58 4.42
CA GLN A 394 19.99 5.42 5.23
C GLN A 394 21.49 5.13 5.15
N SER A 395 22.09 5.30 3.97
CA SER A 395 23.54 5.11 3.73
C SER A 395 24.40 6.31 4.14
N GLY A 396 23.79 7.50 4.26
CA GLY A 396 24.42 8.72 4.75
C GLY A 396 24.51 8.84 6.28
N ALA A 397 24.98 9.99 6.77
CA ALA A 397 25.11 10.24 8.21
C ALA A 397 23.73 10.11 8.91
N PRO A 398 23.61 9.33 10.00
CA PRO A 398 22.34 8.90 10.62
C PRO A 398 21.46 9.98 11.28
N GLY A 399 21.71 11.27 11.01
CA GLY A 399 21.18 12.40 11.77
C GLY A 399 20.10 13.28 11.11
N ASP A 400 19.83 13.18 9.79
CA ASP A 400 18.84 14.05 9.13
C ASP A 400 17.41 13.50 9.23
N LEU A 401 16.89 13.49 10.45
CA LEU A 401 15.53 13.05 10.78
C LEU A 401 14.46 13.99 10.21
N VAL A 402 14.83 15.24 9.95
CA VAL A 402 13.97 16.27 9.36
C VAL A 402 13.62 15.90 7.92
N SER A 403 14.63 15.60 7.11
CA SER A 403 14.43 15.15 5.73
C SER A 403 13.66 13.82 5.66
N LEU A 404 13.94 12.89 6.58
CA LEU A 404 13.19 11.63 6.69
C LEU A 404 11.70 11.87 7.04
N GLY A 405 11.41 12.75 7.99
CA GLY A 405 10.04 13.11 8.37
C GLY A 405 9.26 13.74 7.21
N ARG A 406 9.89 14.65 6.46
CA ARG A 406 9.29 15.25 5.26
C ARG A 406 9.02 14.21 4.18
N VAL A 407 10.00 13.37 3.86
CA VAL A 407 9.84 12.30 2.86
C VAL A 407 8.76 11.29 3.29
N ALA A 408 8.64 10.98 4.58
CA ALA A 408 7.59 10.11 5.11
C ALA A 408 6.18 10.71 4.93
N VAL A 409 5.98 12.01 5.19
CA VAL A 409 4.70 12.70 4.94
C VAL A 409 4.33 12.65 3.45
N HIS A 410 5.29 12.94 2.55
CA HIS A 410 5.04 12.88 1.11
C HIS A 410 4.78 11.45 0.62
N ARG A 411 5.49 10.45 1.16
CA ARG A 411 5.27 9.03 0.87
C ARG A 411 3.89 8.57 1.31
N LEU A 412 3.47 8.92 2.52
CA LEU A 412 2.14 8.62 3.04
C LEU A 412 1.07 9.18 2.11
N ARG A 413 1.20 10.44 1.69
CA ARG A 413 0.26 11.08 0.79
C ARG A 413 0.14 10.35 -0.56
N ILE A 414 1.28 10.03 -1.17
CA ILE A 414 1.34 9.33 -2.46
C ILE A 414 0.79 7.91 -2.32
N THR A 415 1.10 7.22 -1.21
CA THR A 415 0.57 5.88 -0.94
C THR A 415 -0.95 5.92 -0.76
N LYS A 416 -1.48 6.92 -0.04
CA LYS A 416 -2.93 7.10 0.11
C LYS A 416 -3.64 7.45 -1.19
N ARG A 417 -3.03 8.29 -2.01
CA ARG A 417 -3.51 8.54 -3.38
C ARG A 417 -3.54 7.23 -4.17
N ALA A 418 -2.49 6.42 -4.11
CA ALA A 418 -2.44 5.12 -4.76
C ALA A 418 -3.45 4.10 -4.23
N GLU A 419 -3.76 4.11 -2.92
CA GLU A 419 -4.82 3.32 -2.29
C GLU A 419 -6.22 3.76 -2.71
N SER A 420 -6.40 5.06 -2.97
CA SER A 420 -7.67 5.65 -3.40
C SER A 420 -7.92 5.52 -4.90
N ILE A 421 -6.88 5.25 -5.72
CA ILE A 421 -7.04 4.90 -7.15
C ILE A 421 -7.99 3.70 -7.25
N ARG A 422 -9.11 3.91 -7.93
CA ARG A 422 -10.17 2.91 -8.07
C ARG A 422 -9.81 1.86 -9.11
N VAL A 423 -10.13 0.60 -8.81
CA VAL A 423 -9.91 -0.58 -9.68
C VAL A 423 -10.49 -0.44 -11.09
N ASN A 424 -11.57 0.33 -11.27
CA ASN A 424 -12.23 0.52 -12.57
C ASN A 424 -11.61 1.64 -13.43
N LEU A 425 -10.88 2.58 -12.82
CA LEU A 425 -10.31 3.72 -13.54
C LEU A 425 -9.21 3.31 -14.54
N PRO A 426 -8.28 2.38 -14.22
CA PRO A 426 -7.37 1.78 -15.20
C PRO A 426 -8.09 1.22 -16.44
N HIS A 427 -9.21 0.53 -16.23
CA HIS A 427 -10.00 -0.05 -17.32
C HIS A 427 -10.54 1.02 -18.28
N VAL A 428 -11.00 2.16 -17.75
CA VAL A 428 -11.50 3.28 -18.57
C VAL A 428 -10.40 3.85 -19.44
N TRP A 429 -9.23 4.16 -18.87
CA TRP A 429 -8.09 4.67 -19.64
C TRP A 429 -7.61 3.70 -20.71
N ALA A 430 -7.67 2.40 -20.45
CA ALA A 430 -7.35 1.39 -21.45
C ALA A 430 -8.35 1.42 -22.62
N ARG A 431 -9.66 1.62 -22.35
CA ARG A 431 -10.68 1.77 -23.40
C ARG A 431 -10.49 3.05 -24.22
N LEU A 432 -10.09 4.14 -23.58
CA LEU A 432 -9.76 5.43 -24.22
C LEU A 432 -8.48 5.37 -25.09
N GLY A 433 -7.86 4.20 -25.26
CA GLY A 433 -6.66 4.05 -26.07
C GLY A 433 -5.37 4.42 -25.35
N GLN A 434 -5.38 4.56 -24.02
CA GLN A 434 -4.21 4.86 -23.19
C GLN A 434 -3.78 3.65 -22.35
N PRO A 435 -3.38 2.51 -22.95
CA PRO A 435 -3.06 1.28 -22.21
C PRO A 435 -1.81 1.41 -21.32
N GLY A 436 -0.86 2.28 -21.65
CA GLY A 436 0.33 2.53 -20.82
C GLY A 436 -0.01 3.25 -19.51
N ARG A 437 -0.88 4.27 -19.58
CA ARG A 437 -1.40 4.99 -18.39
C ARG A 437 -2.22 4.04 -17.52
N ALA A 438 -3.12 3.28 -18.13
CA ALA A 438 -3.94 2.27 -17.47
C ALA A 438 -3.12 1.22 -16.71
N GLU A 439 -2.10 0.64 -17.35
CA GLU A 439 -1.23 -0.34 -16.72
C GLU A 439 -0.42 0.27 -15.56
N THR A 440 0.06 1.51 -15.72
CA THR A 440 0.79 2.23 -14.67
C THR A 440 -0.09 2.49 -13.45
N LEU A 441 -1.33 2.95 -13.66
CA LEU A 441 -2.34 3.10 -12.61
C LEU A 441 -2.57 1.78 -11.87
N ALA A 442 -2.82 0.69 -12.61
CA ALA A 442 -3.08 -0.62 -12.02
C ALA A 442 -1.89 -1.13 -11.21
N ARG A 443 -0.66 -1.04 -11.74
CA ARG A 443 0.57 -1.45 -11.03
C ARG A 443 0.88 -0.62 -9.80
N SER A 444 0.43 0.64 -9.77
CA SER A 444 0.63 1.53 -8.63
C SER A 444 -0.25 1.19 -7.42
N MET A 445 -1.26 0.31 -7.58
CA MET A 445 -2.10 -0.14 -6.48
C MET A 445 -1.29 -0.98 -5.48
N PRO A 446 -1.29 -0.64 -4.19
CA PRO A 446 -0.47 -1.32 -3.19
C PRO A 446 -1.02 -2.68 -2.80
N ASP A 447 -2.35 -2.85 -2.80
CA ASP A 447 -2.97 -4.13 -2.48
C ASP A 447 -2.81 -5.12 -3.66
N PRO A 448 -2.18 -6.29 -3.46
CA PRO A 448 -1.92 -7.25 -4.53
C PRO A 448 -3.18 -7.74 -5.23
N ASP A 449 -4.28 -7.90 -4.49
CA ASP A 449 -5.56 -8.36 -5.00
C ASP A 449 -6.23 -7.29 -5.88
N ARG A 450 -6.32 -6.04 -5.41
CA ARG A 450 -6.83 -4.91 -6.20
C ARG A 450 -5.96 -4.63 -7.43
N ARG A 451 -4.64 -4.72 -7.29
CA ARG A 451 -3.70 -4.61 -8.41
C ARG A 451 -3.98 -5.68 -9.47
N ALA A 452 -4.11 -6.93 -9.05
CA ALA A 452 -4.43 -8.04 -9.95
C ALA A 452 -5.81 -7.86 -10.62
N TRP A 453 -6.82 -7.40 -9.87
CA TRP A 453 -8.13 -7.07 -10.42
C TRP A 453 -8.05 -5.95 -11.46
N ALA A 454 -7.37 -4.84 -11.14
CA ALA A 454 -7.20 -3.72 -12.05
C ALA A 454 -6.44 -4.11 -13.31
N LEU A 455 -5.32 -4.85 -13.19
CA LEU A 455 -4.56 -5.37 -14.33
C LEU A 455 -5.42 -6.28 -15.21
N ALA A 456 -6.24 -7.15 -14.61
CA ALA A 456 -7.19 -7.97 -15.34
C ALA A 456 -8.24 -7.12 -16.09
N GLY A 457 -8.72 -6.05 -15.47
CA GLY A 457 -9.59 -5.04 -16.09
C GLY A 457 -8.92 -4.33 -17.28
N VAL A 458 -7.64 -3.95 -17.14
CA VAL A 458 -6.83 -3.36 -18.23
C VAL A 458 -6.67 -4.36 -19.38
N ALA A 459 -6.24 -5.58 -19.10
CA ALA A 459 -6.07 -6.63 -20.13
C ALA A 459 -7.35 -6.83 -20.93
N ARG A 460 -8.50 -6.89 -20.26
CA ARG A 460 -9.82 -7.01 -20.91
C ARG A 460 -10.16 -5.82 -21.82
N ALA A 461 -9.88 -4.59 -21.41
CA ALA A 461 -10.11 -3.39 -22.23
C ALA A 461 -9.16 -3.36 -23.44
N VAL A 462 -7.88 -3.67 -23.22
CA VAL A 462 -6.86 -3.75 -24.26
C VAL A 462 -7.22 -4.81 -25.31
N ALA A 463 -7.74 -5.96 -24.88
CA ALA A 463 -8.25 -7.00 -25.78
C ALA A 463 -9.46 -6.53 -26.59
N ALA A 464 -10.40 -5.80 -25.96
CA ALA A 464 -11.56 -5.24 -26.65
C ALA A 464 -11.19 -4.21 -27.73
N ASN A 465 -10.06 -3.52 -27.56
CA ASN A 465 -9.48 -2.61 -28.56
C ASN A 465 -8.63 -3.32 -29.63
N GLY A 466 -8.65 -4.66 -29.67
CA GLY A 466 -7.95 -5.47 -30.68
C GLY A 466 -6.46 -5.71 -30.42
N GLN A 467 -5.90 -5.21 -29.30
CA GLN A 467 -4.48 -5.40 -28.96
C GLN A 467 -4.26 -6.71 -28.18
N THR A 468 -4.59 -7.84 -28.79
CA THR A 468 -4.61 -9.17 -28.15
C THR A 468 -3.27 -9.61 -27.56
N GLU A 469 -2.15 -9.34 -28.24
CA GLU A 469 -0.80 -9.65 -27.74
C GLU A 469 -0.42 -8.83 -26.51
N LYS A 470 -0.80 -7.54 -26.48
CA LYS A 470 -0.57 -6.69 -25.31
C LYS A 470 -1.46 -7.11 -24.15
N ALA A 471 -2.72 -7.46 -24.41
CA ALA A 471 -3.62 -8.02 -23.40
C ALA A 471 -3.07 -9.32 -22.80
N ALA A 472 -2.52 -10.22 -23.62
CA ALA A 472 -1.87 -11.44 -23.15
C ALA A 472 -0.72 -11.15 -22.18
N ARG A 473 0.19 -10.21 -22.53
CA ARG A 473 1.29 -9.79 -21.65
C ARG A 473 0.81 -9.24 -20.30
N ILE A 474 -0.27 -8.45 -20.29
CA ILE A 474 -0.83 -7.90 -19.05
C ILE A 474 -1.50 -9.01 -18.22
N THR A 475 -2.24 -9.92 -18.86
CA THR A 475 -2.84 -11.11 -18.22
C THR A 475 -1.77 -12.00 -17.59
N ASP A 476 -0.62 -12.17 -18.23
CA ASP A 476 0.48 -12.97 -17.69
C ASP A 476 1.08 -12.35 -16.42
N ALA A 477 1.05 -11.03 -16.30
CA ALA A 477 1.47 -10.30 -15.10
C ALA A 477 0.44 -10.34 -13.95
N VAL A 478 -0.76 -10.90 -14.15
CA VAL A 478 -1.76 -11.06 -13.09
C VAL A 478 -1.39 -12.27 -12.24
N THR A 479 -0.94 -11.99 -11.01
CA THR A 479 -0.41 -12.99 -10.07
C THR A 479 -1.47 -13.79 -9.33
N VAL A 480 -2.71 -13.29 -9.28
CA VAL A 480 -3.81 -13.92 -8.52
C VAL A 480 -4.68 -14.77 -9.46
N PRO A 481 -4.84 -16.09 -9.21
CA PRO A 481 -5.54 -17.01 -10.11
C PRO A 481 -6.95 -16.57 -10.52
N ARG A 482 -7.81 -16.15 -9.57
CA ARG A 482 -9.17 -15.68 -9.86
C ARG A 482 -9.21 -14.49 -10.83
N TRP A 483 -8.28 -13.55 -10.67
CA TRP A 483 -8.21 -12.35 -11.51
C TRP A 483 -7.57 -12.65 -12.87
N ARG A 484 -6.67 -13.62 -12.92
CA ARG A 484 -6.12 -14.14 -14.18
C ARG A 484 -7.22 -14.82 -15.00
N SER A 485 -8.06 -15.65 -14.38
CA SER A 485 -9.26 -16.22 -15.00
C SER A 485 -10.21 -15.14 -15.54
N TYR A 486 -10.44 -14.07 -14.76
CA TYR A 486 -11.22 -12.90 -15.21
C TYR A 486 -10.62 -12.22 -16.46
N ALA A 487 -9.30 -12.03 -16.50
CA ALA A 487 -8.58 -11.45 -17.64
C ALA A 487 -8.69 -12.33 -18.89
N LEU A 488 -8.42 -13.64 -18.74
CA LEU A 488 -8.52 -14.65 -19.80
C LEU A 488 -9.93 -14.72 -20.37
N THR A 489 -10.96 -14.75 -19.51
CA THR A 489 -12.38 -14.68 -19.90
C THR A 489 -12.68 -13.40 -20.68
N GLY A 490 -12.13 -12.27 -20.24
CA GLY A 490 -12.23 -10.98 -20.93
C GLY A 490 -11.64 -11.00 -22.35
N MET A 491 -10.48 -11.62 -22.53
CA MET A 491 -9.82 -11.82 -23.82
C MET A 491 -10.61 -12.80 -24.70
N ALA A 492 -11.05 -13.92 -24.13
CA ALA A 492 -11.86 -14.93 -24.81
C ALA A 492 -13.16 -14.32 -25.36
N ARG A 493 -13.82 -13.45 -24.59
CA ARG A 493 -15.00 -12.71 -25.05
C ARG A 493 -14.69 -11.80 -26.24
N ALA A 494 -13.58 -11.06 -26.22
CA ALA A 494 -13.19 -10.20 -27.32
C ALA A 494 -12.94 -11.02 -28.60
N LEU A 495 -12.25 -12.15 -28.47
CA LEU A 495 -12.02 -13.09 -29.58
C LEU A 495 -13.32 -13.69 -30.11
N ALA A 496 -14.25 -14.11 -29.24
CA ALA A 496 -15.55 -14.64 -29.64
C ALA A 496 -16.36 -13.63 -30.44
N VAL A 497 -16.39 -12.35 -30.01
CA VAL A 497 -17.07 -11.27 -30.74
C VAL A 497 -16.41 -10.98 -32.09
N SER A 498 -15.08 -11.09 -32.18
CA SER A 498 -14.36 -10.94 -33.45
C SER A 498 -14.49 -12.14 -34.41
N GLY A 499 -15.12 -13.23 -33.97
CA GLY A 499 -15.33 -14.44 -34.78
C GLY A 499 -14.22 -15.50 -34.66
N GLU A 500 -13.21 -15.30 -33.82
CA GLU A 500 -12.15 -16.27 -33.53
C GLU A 500 -12.60 -17.31 -32.48
N VAL A 501 -13.66 -18.05 -32.79
CA VAL A 501 -14.37 -18.95 -31.86
C VAL A 501 -13.47 -20.02 -31.25
N ASP A 502 -12.57 -20.62 -32.03
CA ASP A 502 -11.68 -21.68 -31.53
C ASP A 502 -10.68 -21.16 -30.50
N ARG A 503 -10.08 -19.99 -30.74
CA ARG A 503 -9.15 -19.35 -29.79
C ARG A 503 -9.88 -18.83 -28.56
N ALA A 504 -11.09 -18.31 -28.73
CA ALA A 504 -11.96 -17.93 -27.61
C ALA A 504 -12.26 -19.13 -26.70
N ARG A 505 -12.60 -20.29 -27.29
CA ARG A 505 -12.85 -21.52 -26.52
C ARG A 505 -11.59 -22.04 -25.82
N GLN A 506 -10.42 -21.96 -26.45
CA GLN A 506 -9.16 -22.33 -25.81
C GLN A 506 -8.84 -21.47 -24.57
N LEU A 507 -8.99 -20.15 -24.66
CA LEU A 507 -8.79 -19.27 -23.51
C LEU A 507 -9.86 -19.44 -22.44
N ALA A 508 -11.11 -19.73 -22.81
CA ALA A 508 -12.18 -20.04 -21.86
C ALA A 508 -11.89 -21.31 -21.06
N LEU A 509 -11.36 -22.36 -21.72
CA LEU A 509 -10.94 -23.60 -21.04
C LEU A 509 -9.83 -23.34 -20.02
N GLN A 510 -8.82 -22.54 -20.38
CA GLN A 510 -7.74 -22.15 -19.46
C GLN A 510 -8.26 -21.32 -18.27
N ALA A 511 -9.24 -20.46 -18.51
CA ALA A 511 -9.87 -19.67 -17.45
C ALA A 511 -10.73 -20.54 -16.51
N GLU A 512 -11.39 -21.58 -17.02
CA GLU A 512 -12.23 -22.51 -16.25
C GLU A 512 -11.44 -23.30 -15.21
N GLU A 513 -10.17 -23.64 -15.47
CA GLU A 513 -9.29 -24.35 -14.54
C GLU A 513 -9.04 -23.59 -13.23
N THR A 514 -9.15 -22.26 -13.26
CA THR A 514 -8.81 -21.36 -12.15
C THR A 514 -9.98 -20.44 -11.75
N ALA A 515 -11.17 -20.70 -12.30
CA ALA A 515 -12.37 -19.93 -12.02
C ALA A 515 -12.96 -20.30 -10.66
N GLU A 516 -13.03 -19.32 -9.76
CA GLU A 516 -13.68 -19.46 -8.46
C GLU A 516 -14.77 -18.40 -8.30
N GLY A 517 -15.93 -18.81 -7.79
CA GLY A 517 -17.08 -17.93 -7.53
C GLY A 517 -18.03 -17.72 -8.72
N VAL A 518 -19.20 -17.17 -8.42
CA VAL A 518 -20.31 -17.01 -9.37
C VAL A 518 -20.00 -16.02 -10.50
N GLU A 519 -19.23 -14.96 -10.22
CA GLU A 519 -18.85 -13.95 -11.23
C GLU A 519 -17.91 -14.49 -12.31
N ALA A 520 -16.92 -15.32 -11.93
CA ALA A 520 -16.02 -15.97 -12.88
C ALA A 520 -16.79 -16.96 -13.77
N MET A 521 -17.70 -17.73 -13.15
CA MET A 521 -18.59 -18.65 -13.87
C MET A 521 -19.54 -17.91 -14.81
N ALA A 522 -20.10 -16.78 -14.40
CA ALA A 522 -20.94 -15.94 -15.25
C ALA A 522 -20.18 -15.45 -16.50
N GLY A 523 -18.94 -14.98 -16.34
CA GLY A 523 -18.10 -14.55 -17.46
C GLY A 523 -17.81 -15.68 -18.44
N LEU A 524 -17.48 -16.88 -17.95
CA LEU A 524 -17.26 -18.07 -18.77
C LEU A 524 -18.53 -18.52 -19.51
N MET A 525 -19.67 -18.51 -18.82
CA MET A 525 -20.98 -18.77 -19.43
C MET A 525 -21.27 -17.80 -20.56
N GLU A 526 -20.93 -16.52 -20.40
CA GLU A 526 -21.09 -15.52 -21.47
C GLU A 526 -20.23 -15.87 -22.70
N VAL A 527 -18.96 -16.24 -22.50
CA VAL A 527 -18.07 -16.64 -23.59
C VAL A 527 -18.59 -17.89 -24.30
N TYR A 528 -18.99 -18.92 -23.56
CA TYR A 528 -19.55 -20.14 -24.14
C TYR A 528 -20.87 -19.88 -24.88
N ALA A 529 -21.73 -19.00 -24.35
CA ALA A 529 -22.95 -18.57 -25.03
C ALA A 529 -22.64 -17.87 -26.36
N LEU A 530 -21.65 -16.98 -26.39
CA LEU A 530 -21.19 -16.30 -27.62
C LEU A 530 -20.56 -17.27 -28.63
N CYS A 531 -19.90 -18.33 -28.15
CA CYS A 531 -19.39 -19.42 -28.98
C CYS A 531 -20.47 -20.40 -29.44
N GLY A 532 -21.73 -20.23 -29.01
CA GLY A 532 -22.87 -21.10 -29.34
C GLY A 532 -23.00 -22.39 -28.52
N ASP A 533 -22.21 -22.55 -27.45
CA ASP A 533 -22.16 -23.77 -26.62
C ASP A 533 -23.19 -23.74 -25.48
N LYS A 534 -24.47 -23.81 -25.85
CA LYS A 534 -25.60 -23.67 -24.91
C LYS A 534 -25.65 -24.79 -23.86
N GLU A 535 -25.21 -25.99 -24.20
CA GLU A 535 -25.19 -27.13 -23.29
C GLU A 535 -24.18 -26.93 -22.16
N ARG A 536 -22.99 -26.41 -22.46
CA ARG A 536 -21.99 -26.10 -21.44
C ARG A 536 -22.44 -24.98 -20.51
N VAL A 537 -23.10 -23.95 -21.05
CA VAL A 537 -23.72 -22.87 -20.24
C VAL A 537 -24.75 -23.44 -19.26
N ARG A 538 -25.63 -24.34 -19.75
CA ARG A 538 -26.65 -25.00 -18.91
C ARG A 538 -26.01 -25.88 -17.83
N HIS A 539 -24.99 -26.65 -18.18
CA HIS A 539 -24.27 -27.50 -17.23
C HIS A 539 -23.61 -26.66 -16.13
N MET A 540 -22.90 -25.58 -16.49
CA MET A 540 -22.30 -24.65 -15.54
C MET A 540 -23.36 -24.03 -14.61
N PHE A 541 -24.47 -23.56 -15.18
CA PHE A 541 -25.56 -22.97 -14.41
C PHE A 541 -26.15 -23.92 -13.36
N LEU A 542 -26.34 -25.19 -13.72
CA LEU A 542 -26.86 -26.22 -12.80
C LEU A 542 -25.85 -26.62 -11.72
N SER A 543 -24.55 -26.57 -12.03
CA SER A 543 -23.48 -26.91 -11.09
C SER A 543 -23.10 -25.79 -10.11
N CYS A 544 -23.53 -24.56 -10.38
CA CYS A 544 -23.19 -23.38 -9.58
C CYS A 544 -23.97 -23.36 -8.26
N LYS A 545 -23.26 -23.39 -7.12
CA LYS A 545 -23.86 -23.11 -5.80
C LYS A 545 -24.16 -21.61 -5.71
N ARG A 546 -25.41 -21.26 -5.37
CA ARG A 546 -25.92 -19.89 -5.40
C ARG A 546 -26.27 -19.42 -3.99
N ASP A 547 -25.75 -18.26 -3.63
CA ASP A 547 -26.28 -17.40 -2.57
C ASP A 547 -27.02 -16.21 -3.22
N ASP A 548 -28.02 -15.64 -2.53
CA ASP A 548 -28.87 -14.57 -3.09
C ASP A 548 -28.08 -13.30 -3.49
N HIS A 549 -26.87 -13.10 -2.94
CA HIS A 549 -26.00 -11.96 -3.22
C HIS A 549 -25.39 -11.97 -4.63
N ASP A 550 -25.04 -13.14 -5.17
CA ASP A 550 -24.23 -13.26 -6.40
C ASP A 550 -25.04 -13.73 -7.62
N ALA A 551 -26.28 -14.16 -7.41
CA ALA A 551 -27.14 -14.73 -8.44
C ALA A 551 -27.38 -13.77 -9.63
N TRP A 552 -27.34 -12.46 -9.41
CA TRP A 552 -27.55 -11.44 -10.45
C TRP A 552 -26.58 -11.57 -11.64
N ALA A 553 -25.34 -12.00 -11.41
CA ALA A 553 -24.31 -12.08 -12.44
C ALA A 553 -24.63 -13.13 -13.52
N LEU A 554 -25.45 -14.15 -13.20
CA LEU A 554 -25.81 -15.25 -14.10
C LEU A 554 -26.93 -14.90 -15.10
N ALA A 555 -27.72 -13.86 -14.83
CA ALA A 555 -28.89 -13.51 -15.64
C ALA A 555 -28.52 -13.10 -17.08
N GLY A 556 -27.50 -12.24 -17.25
CA GLY A 556 -27.03 -11.82 -18.57
C GLY A 556 -26.48 -12.96 -19.44
N PRO A 557 -25.59 -13.82 -18.92
CA PRO A 557 -25.11 -15.01 -19.64
C PRO A 557 -26.22 -15.97 -20.08
N LEU A 558 -27.22 -16.25 -19.22
CA LEU A 558 -28.37 -17.09 -19.59
C LEU A 558 -29.20 -16.47 -20.72
N ALA A 559 -29.50 -15.17 -20.61
CA ALA A 559 -30.18 -14.44 -21.66
C ALA A 559 -29.37 -14.46 -22.98
N THR A 560 -28.03 -14.39 -22.92
CA THR A 560 -27.14 -14.51 -24.08
C THR A 560 -27.20 -15.90 -24.72
N ALA A 561 -27.36 -16.97 -23.92
CA ALA A 561 -27.59 -18.33 -24.42
C ALA A 561 -29.00 -18.54 -25.00
N GLY A 562 -29.92 -17.59 -24.77
CA GLY A 562 -31.31 -17.59 -25.24
C GLY A 562 -32.33 -18.00 -24.18
N ASP A 563 -31.92 -18.27 -22.94
CA ASP A 563 -32.81 -18.59 -21.82
C ASP A 563 -33.21 -17.32 -21.05
N VAL A 564 -34.05 -16.50 -21.69
CA VAL A 564 -34.51 -15.24 -21.10
C VAL A 564 -35.49 -15.48 -19.94
N ALA A 565 -36.24 -16.58 -19.98
CA ALA A 565 -37.17 -16.93 -18.91
C ALA A 565 -36.43 -17.29 -17.61
N GLY A 566 -35.41 -18.16 -17.69
CA GLY A 566 -34.56 -18.49 -16.55
C GLY A 566 -33.81 -17.28 -16.02
N ALA A 567 -33.35 -16.38 -16.89
CA ALA A 567 -32.72 -15.13 -16.47
C ALA A 567 -33.70 -14.20 -15.70
N GLN A 568 -34.96 -14.13 -16.12
CA GLN A 568 -36.00 -13.35 -15.46
C GLN A 568 -36.40 -13.94 -14.10
N GLU A 569 -36.46 -15.27 -13.98
CA GLU A 569 -36.71 -15.95 -12.71
C GLU A 569 -35.60 -15.62 -11.68
N ILE A 570 -34.33 -15.61 -12.11
CA ILE A 570 -33.21 -15.18 -11.25
C ILE A 570 -33.40 -13.74 -10.81
N ALA A 571 -33.68 -12.82 -11.74
CA ALA A 571 -33.90 -11.41 -11.41
C ALA A 571 -35.04 -11.23 -10.39
N ALA A 572 -36.13 -11.99 -10.54
CA ALA A 572 -37.28 -11.95 -9.62
C ALA A 572 -36.96 -12.51 -8.23
N SER A 573 -36.06 -13.49 -8.12
CA SER A 573 -35.67 -14.12 -6.85
C SER A 573 -34.74 -13.28 -5.97
N ILE A 574 -34.10 -12.24 -6.51
CA ILE A 574 -33.16 -11.40 -5.77
C ILE A 574 -33.91 -10.39 -4.91
N ASP A 575 -33.71 -10.40 -3.59
CA ASP A 575 -34.42 -9.50 -2.64
C ASP A 575 -33.93 -8.05 -2.66
N GLN A 576 -32.61 -7.83 -2.73
CA GLN A 576 -32.03 -6.49 -2.64
C GLN A 576 -32.25 -5.68 -3.94
N PRO A 577 -32.88 -4.49 -3.89
CA PRO A 577 -33.19 -3.69 -5.08
C PRO A 577 -31.99 -3.38 -5.97
N ARG A 578 -30.82 -3.13 -5.37
CA ARG A 578 -29.57 -2.86 -6.09
C ARG A 578 -29.16 -4.03 -6.99
N TRP A 579 -29.10 -5.25 -6.46
CA TRP A 579 -28.67 -6.43 -7.22
C TRP A 579 -29.70 -6.86 -8.26
N ARG A 580 -30.99 -6.65 -7.96
CA ARG A 580 -32.06 -6.84 -8.93
C ARG A 580 -31.91 -5.91 -10.14
N THR A 581 -31.56 -4.63 -9.93
CA THR A 581 -31.26 -3.69 -11.03
C THR A 581 -30.12 -4.21 -11.92
N TYR A 582 -29.02 -4.70 -11.34
CA TYR A 582 -27.92 -5.24 -12.14
C TYR A 582 -28.28 -6.49 -12.95
N ALA A 583 -29.11 -7.38 -12.40
CA ALA A 583 -29.63 -8.52 -13.14
C ALA A 583 -30.46 -8.08 -14.36
N LEU A 584 -31.38 -7.12 -14.17
CA LEU A 584 -32.22 -6.58 -15.25
C LEU A 584 -31.40 -5.87 -16.33
N VAL A 585 -30.38 -5.08 -15.93
CA VAL A 585 -29.41 -4.48 -16.86
C VAL A 585 -28.67 -5.56 -17.66
N GLY A 586 -28.21 -6.62 -17.00
CA GLY A 586 -27.50 -7.73 -17.65
C GLY A 586 -28.36 -8.42 -18.72
N ILE A 587 -29.65 -8.65 -18.42
CA ILE A 587 -30.62 -9.20 -19.37
C ILE A 587 -30.81 -8.25 -20.55
N ALA A 588 -31.06 -6.96 -20.28
CA ALA A 588 -31.27 -5.96 -21.30
C ALA A 588 -30.04 -5.82 -22.24
N HIS A 589 -28.83 -5.87 -21.68
CA HIS A 589 -27.58 -5.83 -22.44
C HIS A 589 -27.41 -7.06 -23.35
N ALA A 590 -27.75 -8.26 -22.86
CA ALA A 590 -27.73 -9.48 -23.65
C ALA A 590 -28.70 -9.42 -24.84
N LEU A 591 -29.93 -8.96 -24.60
CA LEU A 591 -30.97 -8.81 -25.63
C LEU A 591 -30.64 -7.73 -26.66
N ALA A 592 -30.06 -6.61 -26.22
CA ALA A 592 -29.61 -5.56 -27.13
C ALA A 592 -28.54 -6.09 -28.11
N ARG A 593 -27.61 -6.94 -27.64
CA ARG A 593 -26.59 -7.57 -28.48
C ARG A 593 -27.14 -8.63 -29.43
N SER A 594 -28.14 -9.40 -29.01
CA SER A 594 -28.78 -10.41 -29.88
C SER A 594 -29.73 -9.80 -30.91
N GLY A 595 -30.02 -8.49 -30.80
CA GLY A 595 -30.86 -7.74 -31.73
C GLY A 595 -32.34 -7.65 -31.33
N ASP A 596 -32.74 -8.20 -30.18
CA ASP A 596 -34.10 -8.12 -29.65
C ASP A 596 -34.32 -6.78 -28.94
N ARG A 597 -34.48 -5.72 -29.74
CA ARG A 597 -34.56 -4.34 -29.26
C ARG A 597 -35.75 -4.09 -28.34
N ILE A 598 -36.91 -4.66 -28.65
CA ILE A 598 -38.15 -4.40 -27.90
C ILE A 598 -38.01 -4.92 -26.46
N ARG A 599 -37.59 -6.17 -26.30
CA ARG A 599 -37.43 -6.76 -24.96
C ARG A 599 -36.27 -6.12 -24.21
N ALA A 600 -35.18 -5.77 -24.89
CA ALA A 600 -34.09 -5.02 -24.27
C ALA A 600 -34.58 -3.69 -23.66
N GLN A 601 -35.45 -2.97 -24.36
CA GLN A 601 -36.06 -1.72 -23.87
C GLN A 601 -36.98 -1.94 -22.67
N GLU A 602 -37.81 -2.97 -22.70
CA GLU A 602 -38.68 -3.32 -21.57
C GLU A 602 -37.89 -3.59 -20.29
N PHE A 603 -36.83 -4.40 -20.37
CA PHE A 603 -35.97 -4.70 -19.22
C PHE A 603 -35.14 -3.47 -18.78
N ALA A 604 -34.69 -2.62 -19.71
CA ALA A 604 -34.00 -1.38 -19.38
C ALA A 604 -34.92 -0.40 -18.62
N ALA A 605 -36.20 -0.31 -19.01
CA ALA A 605 -37.18 0.50 -18.30
C ALA A 605 -37.45 -0.03 -16.88
N GLN A 606 -37.60 -1.35 -16.73
CA GLN A 606 -37.76 -1.97 -15.40
C GLN A 606 -36.55 -1.72 -14.49
N ALA A 607 -35.33 -1.84 -15.03
CA ALA A 607 -34.10 -1.54 -14.29
C ALA A 607 -34.04 -0.07 -13.84
N ARG A 608 -34.46 0.87 -14.71
CA ARG A 608 -34.52 2.29 -14.39
C ARG A 608 -35.51 2.58 -13.25
N ASP A 609 -36.69 1.99 -13.30
CA ASP A 609 -37.73 2.20 -12.29
C ASP A 609 -37.31 1.61 -10.94
N GLN A 610 -36.58 0.48 -10.92
CA GLN A 610 -35.99 -0.09 -9.71
C GLN A 610 -34.85 0.78 -9.16
N ALA A 611 -33.96 1.29 -10.02
CA ALA A 611 -32.88 2.17 -9.59
C ALA A 611 -33.39 3.49 -8.97
N ALA A 612 -34.57 3.95 -9.39
CA ALA A 612 -35.21 5.13 -8.82
C ALA A 612 -35.57 5.00 -7.32
N MET A 613 -35.64 3.76 -6.80
CA MET A 613 -35.98 3.45 -5.41
C MET A 613 -34.75 3.42 -4.47
N LEU A 614 -33.54 3.64 -4.99
CA LEU A 614 -32.30 3.62 -4.19
C LEU A 614 -32.06 4.96 -3.46
N GLU A 615 -31.73 4.88 -2.17
CA GLU A 615 -31.35 6.02 -1.33
C GLU A 615 -29.87 6.42 -1.54
N GLY A 616 -29.58 7.73 -1.59
CA GLY A 616 -28.22 8.28 -1.74
C GLY A 616 -27.77 8.54 -3.18
N SER A 617 -27.32 9.77 -3.47
CA SER A 617 -26.98 10.25 -4.81
C SER A 617 -25.86 9.46 -5.51
N GLY A 618 -24.80 9.06 -4.79
CA GLY A 618 -23.69 8.29 -5.35
C GLY A 618 -24.04 6.85 -5.73
N GLN A 619 -24.88 6.17 -4.93
CA GLN A 619 -25.34 4.81 -5.24
C GLN A 619 -26.32 4.80 -6.42
N HIS A 620 -27.18 5.82 -6.47
CA HIS A 620 -28.14 6.03 -7.55
C HIS A 620 -27.44 6.22 -8.91
N GLY A 621 -26.42 7.08 -8.99
CA GLY A 621 -25.65 7.30 -10.22
C GLY A 621 -24.88 6.06 -10.69
N PHE A 622 -24.28 5.32 -9.75
CA PHE A 622 -23.51 4.10 -10.03
C PHE A 622 -24.38 2.96 -10.60
N ALA A 623 -25.59 2.78 -10.09
CA ALA A 623 -26.52 1.75 -10.60
C ALA A 623 -27.10 2.10 -11.98
N MET A 624 -27.21 3.38 -12.31
CA MET A 624 -27.82 3.87 -13.55
C MET A 624 -26.84 3.93 -14.73
N ALA A 625 -25.55 4.17 -14.49
CA ALA A 625 -24.54 4.33 -15.56
C ALA A 625 -24.53 3.18 -16.60
N PRO A 626 -24.64 1.89 -16.22
CA PRO A 626 -24.70 0.79 -17.19
C PRO A 626 -25.87 0.84 -18.19
N LEU A 627 -26.98 1.51 -17.85
CA LEU A 627 -28.15 1.65 -18.74
C LEU A 627 -27.87 2.54 -19.95
N VAL A 628 -26.91 3.47 -19.83
CA VAL A 628 -26.48 4.35 -20.94
C VAL A 628 -26.05 3.52 -22.15
N THR A 629 -25.25 2.47 -21.93
CA THR A 629 -24.77 1.57 -22.98
C THR A 629 -25.89 0.74 -23.59
N VAL A 630 -26.87 0.30 -22.77
CA VAL A 630 -28.03 -0.47 -23.26
C VAL A 630 -28.91 0.38 -24.17
N LEU A 631 -29.29 1.59 -23.73
CA LEU A 631 -30.11 2.52 -24.52
C LEU A 631 -29.43 2.93 -25.83
N PHE A 632 -28.10 3.08 -25.80
CA PHE A 632 -27.33 3.35 -27.01
C PHE A 632 -27.38 2.17 -27.99
N ALA A 633 -27.17 0.94 -27.50
CA ALA A 633 -27.19 -0.27 -28.33
C ALA A 633 -28.58 -0.60 -28.92
N THR A 634 -29.67 -0.21 -28.26
CA THR A 634 -31.04 -0.35 -28.79
C THR A 634 -31.41 0.73 -29.81
N GLY A 635 -30.60 1.78 -29.97
CA GLY A 635 -30.78 2.87 -30.93
C GLY A 635 -31.46 4.13 -30.36
N GLU A 636 -31.63 4.23 -29.03
CA GLU A 636 -32.26 5.38 -28.36
C GLU A 636 -31.22 6.42 -27.92
N GLN A 637 -30.49 6.97 -28.89
CA GLN A 637 -29.38 7.90 -28.63
C GLN A 637 -29.79 9.13 -27.82
N GLU A 638 -30.99 9.70 -28.08
CA GLU A 638 -31.48 10.87 -27.35
C GLU A 638 -31.78 10.56 -25.87
N GLN A 639 -32.34 9.38 -25.58
CA GLN A 639 -32.59 8.98 -24.18
C GLN A 639 -31.31 8.59 -23.45
N SER A 640 -30.35 7.97 -24.17
CA SER A 640 -29.01 7.70 -23.64
C SER A 640 -28.31 9.01 -23.23
N ALA A 641 -28.35 10.04 -24.08
CA ALA A 641 -27.78 11.36 -23.78
C ALA A 641 -28.45 12.04 -22.57
N ARG A 642 -29.79 12.07 -22.53
CA ARG A 642 -30.54 12.62 -21.38
C ARG A 642 -30.22 11.88 -20.08
N LEU A 643 -29.99 10.56 -20.15
CA LEU A 643 -29.61 9.76 -18.98
C LEU A 643 -28.19 10.11 -18.51
N VAL A 644 -27.25 10.32 -19.42
CA VAL A 644 -25.89 10.80 -19.07
C VAL A 644 -25.96 12.13 -18.33
N ASP A 645 -26.69 13.11 -18.85
CA ASP A 645 -26.80 14.44 -18.24
C ASP A 645 -27.46 14.36 -16.85
N ARG A 646 -28.50 13.54 -16.70
CA ARG A 646 -29.14 13.31 -15.39
C ARG A 646 -28.20 12.65 -14.38
N ILE A 647 -27.41 11.66 -14.80
CA ILE A 647 -26.41 11.02 -13.91
C ILE A 647 -25.33 12.05 -13.53
N GLU A 648 -24.89 12.87 -14.48
CA GLU A 648 -23.93 13.95 -14.25
C GLU A 648 -24.43 14.94 -13.18
N GLU A 649 -25.69 15.38 -13.27
CA GLU A 649 -26.33 16.24 -12.26
C GLU A 649 -26.36 15.58 -10.87
N ILE A 650 -26.77 14.31 -10.79
CA ILE A 650 -26.85 13.56 -9.53
C ILE A 650 -25.47 13.42 -8.87
N ILE A 651 -24.44 13.06 -9.64
CA ILE A 651 -23.07 12.91 -9.14
C ILE A 651 -22.49 14.28 -8.74
N THR A 652 -22.86 15.35 -9.44
CA THR A 652 -22.35 16.71 -9.18
C THR A 652 -23.00 17.33 -7.95
N ALA A 653 -24.31 17.15 -7.76
CA ALA A 653 -25.09 17.71 -6.66
C ALA A 653 -24.94 16.93 -5.33
N GLY A 654 -24.40 15.71 -5.36
CA GLY A 654 -24.18 14.89 -4.17
C GLY A 654 -23.03 15.39 -3.28
N GLU A 655 -23.13 15.14 -1.97
CA GLU A 655 -22.00 15.34 -1.05
C GLU A 655 -20.77 14.53 -1.50
N PRO A 656 -19.53 14.99 -1.22
CA PRO A 656 -18.29 14.26 -1.48
C PRO A 656 -18.24 12.98 -0.64
N THR A 657 -18.94 11.95 -1.10
CA THR A 657 -18.99 10.63 -0.48
C THR A 657 -18.09 9.68 -1.26
N PHE A 658 -17.63 8.61 -0.60
CA PHE A 658 -16.90 7.51 -1.23
C PHE A 658 -17.51 7.07 -2.57
N TYR A 659 -18.83 7.13 -2.77
CA TYR A 659 -19.44 6.67 -4.03
C TYR A 659 -19.24 7.61 -5.23
N ARG A 660 -18.77 8.85 -5.05
CA ARG A 660 -18.69 9.86 -6.11
C ARG A 660 -17.63 9.54 -7.17
N ALA A 661 -16.41 9.19 -6.75
CA ALA A 661 -15.37 8.74 -7.68
C ALA A 661 -15.76 7.46 -8.43
N TYR A 662 -16.47 6.52 -7.78
CA TYR A 662 -17.00 5.31 -8.43
C TYR A 662 -18.04 5.63 -9.49
N ALA A 663 -18.96 6.55 -9.18
CA ALA A 663 -20.00 6.94 -10.12
C ALA A 663 -19.41 7.66 -11.35
N TRP A 664 -18.42 8.54 -11.17
CA TRP A 664 -17.70 9.16 -12.31
C TRP A 664 -16.98 8.12 -13.17
N ALA A 665 -16.29 7.15 -12.56
CA ALA A 665 -15.58 6.10 -13.30
C ALA A 665 -16.53 5.19 -14.09
N GLU A 666 -17.68 4.80 -13.53
CA GLU A 666 -18.67 4.02 -14.27
C GLU A 666 -19.38 4.82 -15.36
N LEU A 667 -19.66 6.11 -15.13
CA LEU A 667 -20.20 6.99 -16.18
C LEU A 667 -19.19 7.14 -17.33
N ALA A 668 -17.91 7.38 -17.01
CA ALA A 668 -16.83 7.44 -18.01
C ALA A 668 -16.75 6.15 -18.83
N LYS A 669 -16.83 4.99 -18.18
CA LYS A 669 -16.86 3.68 -18.85
C LYS A 669 -18.07 3.50 -19.76
N ALA A 670 -19.25 3.93 -19.32
CA ALA A 670 -20.48 3.80 -20.09
C ALA A 670 -20.48 4.70 -21.33
N VAL A 671 -20.00 5.94 -21.19
CA VAL A 671 -19.85 6.93 -22.28
C VAL A 671 -18.72 6.53 -23.24
N ALA A 672 -17.62 5.97 -22.75
CA ALA A 672 -16.59 5.41 -23.63
C ALA A 672 -17.15 4.29 -24.51
N ALA A 673 -18.11 3.51 -24.02
CA ALA A 673 -18.77 2.45 -24.79
C ALA A 673 -19.75 2.97 -25.86
N THR A 674 -20.21 4.23 -25.78
CA THR A 674 -21.01 4.87 -26.84
C THR A 674 -20.16 5.52 -27.92
N GLY A 675 -18.83 5.61 -27.72
CA GLY A 675 -17.88 6.19 -28.68
C GLY A 675 -17.56 7.68 -28.45
N ASP A 676 -18.17 8.32 -27.44
CA ASP A 676 -17.82 9.69 -27.03
C ASP A 676 -16.59 9.66 -26.11
N LEU A 677 -15.42 9.48 -26.73
CA LEU A 677 -14.15 9.35 -26.00
C LEU A 677 -13.73 10.66 -25.31
N ASP A 678 -14.18 11.81 -25.81
CA ASP A 678 -13.85 13.12 -25.25
C ASP A 678 -14.56 13.33 -23.90
N ARG A 679 -15.91 13.20 -23.84
CA ARG A 679 -16.64 13.28 -22.54
C ARG A 679 -16.20 12.17 -21.58
N ALA A 680 -15.91 10.97 -22.09
CA ALA A 680 -15.41 9.89 -21.24
C ALA A 680 -14.02 10.20 -20.64
N GLY A 681 -13.15 10.88 -21.38
CA GLY A 681 -11.88 11.40 -20.88
C GLY A 681 -12.08 12.42 -19.76
N GLU A 682 -12.97 13.40 -19.96
CA GLU A 682 -13.30 14.40 -18.93
C GLU A 682 -13.83 13.75 -17.64
N TYR A 683 -14.71 12.75 -17.76
CA TYR A 683 -15.24 12.03 -16.59
C TYR A 683 -14.20 11.15 -15.90
N ALA A 684 -13.27 10.55 -16.65
CA ALA A 684 -12.14 9.82 -16.06
C ALA A 684 -11.23 10.78 -15.27
N GLU A 685 -10.98 11.99 -15.77
CA GLU A 685 -10.25 13.03 -15.05
C GLU A 685 -11.01 13.52 -13.81
N ARG A 686 -12.34 13.71 -13.89
CA ARG A 686 -13.17 14.05 -12.71
C ARG A 686 -13.18 12.92 -11.67
N ALA A 687 -13.13 11.65 -12.09
CA ALA A 687 -12.98 10.52 -11.18
C ALA A 687 -11.63 10.54 -10.46
N GLU A 688 -10.54 10.88 -11.17
CA GLU A 688 -9.21 11.09 -10.58
C GLU A 688 -9.20 12.28 -9.60
N GLN A 689 -9.82 13.40 -9.97
CA GLN A 689 -9.91 14.57 -9.09
C GLN A 689 -10.73 14.31 -7.83
N ALA A 690 -11.87 13.63 -7.96
CA ALA A 690 -12.68 13.19 -6.82
C ALA A 690 -11.89 12.25 -5.90
N THR A 691 -11.05 11.38 -6.48
CA THR A 691 -10.15 10.48 -5.74
C THR A 691 -9.08 11.24 -4.93
N VAL A 692 -8.60 12.39 -5.45
CA VAL A 692 -7.65 13.28 -4.75
C VAL A 692 -8.32 14.10 -3.66
N ALA A 693 -9.56 14.54 -3.86
CA ALA A 693 -10.34 15.29 -2.88
C ALA A 693 -10.84 14.42 -1.71
N GLU A 694 -11.03 13.12 -1.92
CA GLU A 694 -11.51 12.15 -0.92
C GLU A 694 -10.40 11.54 -0.03
N ILE A 695 -9.13 11.95 -0.18
CA ILE A 695 -8.04 11.35 0.61
C ILE A 695 -8.10 11.83 2.06
N GLY A 696 -8.85 11.11 2.90
CA GLY A 696 -8.86 11.29 4.36
C GLY A 696 -7.50 10.88 4.95
N MET A 697 -6.57 11.84 5.07
CA MET A 697 -5.25 11.67 5.70
C MET A 697 -5.28 12.01 7.19
N ASP A 698 -6.45 12.30 7.72
CA ASP A 698 -6.62 13.00 9.00
C ASP A 698 -6.04 12.21 10.18
N ARG A 699 -6.21 10.88 10.18
CA ARG A 699 -5.74 9.98 11.24
C ARG A 699 -4.22 9.82 11.20
N GLU A 700 -3.64 9.70 10.01
CA GLU A 700 -2.20 9.48 9.83
C GLU A 700 -1.40 10.78 9.96
N LEU A 701 -1.95 11.93 9.53
CA LEU A 701 -1.39 13.23 9.83
C LEU A 701 -1.40 13.49 11.34
N ALA A 702 -2.52 13.21 12.03
CA ALA A 702 -2.60 13.31 13.48
C ALA A 702 -1.56 12.40 14.18
N ALA A 703 -1.37 11.18 13.68
CA ALA A 703 -0.35 10.23 14.16
C ALA A 703 1.08 10.74 14.02
N LEU A 704 1.36 11.61 13.04
CA LEU A 704 2.68 12.19 12.81
C LEU A 704 2.94 13.47 13.60
N VAL A 705 1.91 14.17 14.09
CA VAL A 705 2.06 15.44 14.83
C VAL A 705 2.99 15.30 16.04
N GLN A 706 2.75 14.31 16.90
CA GLN A 706 3.56 14.11 18.11
C GLN A 706 5.00 13.65 17.79
N PRO A 707 5.23 12.67 16.90
CA PRO A 707 6.57 12.31 16.44
C PRO A 707 7.35 13.48 15.84
N LEU A 708 6.72 14.29 14.98
CA LEU A 708 7.35 15.46 14.34
C LEU A 708 7.73 16.52 15.38
N ARG A 709 6.90 16.75 16.40
CA ARG A 709 7.23 17.62 17.53
C ARG A 709 8.41 17.05 18.34
N ALA A 710 8.42 15.75 18.61
CA ALA A 710 9.47 15.08 19.40
C ALA A 710 10.86 15.12 18.72
N ILE A 711 10.92 15.15 17.39
CA ILE A 711 12.18 15.27 16.64
C ILE A 711 12.61 16.72 16.37
N GLY A 712 11.85 17.71 16.84
CA GLY A 712 12.21 19.14 16.73
C GLY A 712 11.73 19.84 15.46
N GLU A 713 10.69 19.35 14.80
CA GLU A 713 10.03 20.00 13.65
C GLU A 713 8.61 20.51 14.01
N PRO A 714 8.48 21.48 14.93
CA PRO A 714 7.17 21.98 15.38
C PRO A 714 6.37 22.63 14.24
N GLU A 715 7.04 23.26 13.28
CA GLU A 715 6.36 23.86 12.11
C GLU A 715 5.77 22.80 11.17
N LEU A 716 6.45 21.66 10.98
CA LEU A 716 5.92 20.58 10.16
C LEU A 716 4.78 19.86 10.88
N ALA A 717 4.90 19.68 12.21
CA ALA A 717 3.81 19.17 13.05
C ALA A 717 2.58 20.08 12.98
N ARG A 718 2.76 21.41 13.04
CA ARG A 718 1.68 22.39 12.93
C ARG A 718 1.03 22.36 11.56
N ARG A 719 1.81 22.29 10.47
CA ARG A 719 1.28 22.13 9.11
C ARG A 719 0.50 20.83 8.94
N ALA A 720 1.02 19.72 9.47
CA ALA A 720 0.32 18.43 9.45
C ALA A 720 -1.02 18.52 10.18
N ALA A 721 -1.05 19.16 11.37
CA ALA A 721 -2.28 19.36 12.13
C ALA A 721 -3.30 20.27 11.40
N GLN A 722 -2.83 21.30 10.70
CA GLN A 722 -3.68 22.22 9.93
C GLN A 722 -4.27 21.60 8.66
N GLN A 723 -3.57 20.63 8.07
CA GLN A 723 -4.02 19.91 6.88
C GLN A 723 -5.12 18.89 7.15
N ILE A 724 -5.42 18.61 8.43
CA ILE A 724 -6.48 17.69 8.83
C ILE A 724 -7.85 18.30 8.51
N THR A 725 -8.65 17.58 7.73
CA THR A 725 -9.97 18.05 7.29
C THR A 725 -11.06 17.80 8.31
N GLU A 726 -11.03 16.66 9.00
CA GLU A 726 -12.05 16.24 9.95
C GLU A 726 -11.99 17.08 11.24
N PRO A 727 -13.04 17.86 11.56
CA PRO A 727 -13.01 18.82 12.66
C PRO A 727 -12.62 18.26 14.02
N TYR A 728 -13.09 17.05 14.37
CA TYR A 728 -12.74 16.44 15.65
C TYR A 728 -11.25 16.10 15.73
N VAL A 729 -10.72 15.41 14.70
CA VAL A 729 -9.31 15.01 14.63
C VAL A 729 -8.40 16.24 14.52
N ARG A 730 -8.82 17.27 13.76
CA ARG A 730 -8.11 18.54 13.63
C ARG A 730 -7.99 19.25 14.98
N ALA A 731 -9.10 19.36 15.73
CA ALA A 731 -9.08 20.02 17.03
C ALA A 731 -8.07 19.36 17.97
N TRP A 732 -8.06 18.03 18.03
CA TRP A 732 -7.11 17.24 18.82
C TRP A 732 -5.66 17.32 18.36
N ALA A 733 -5.42 17.33 17.05
CA ALA A 733 -4.06 17.47 16.51
C ALA A 733 -3.52 18.88 16.74
N LEU A 734 -4.36 19.92 16.68
CA LEU A 734 -3.96 21.29 16.93
C LEU A 734 -3.63 21.55 18.39
N THR A 735 -4.36 20.95 19.35
CA THR A 735 -4.01 21.07 20.78
C THR A 735 -2.62 20.50 21.10
N ALA A 736 -2.16 19.51 20.35
CA ALA A 736 -0.84 18.91 20.49
C ALA A 736 0.33 19.82 20.06
N VAL A 737 0.08 20.89 19.31
CA VAL A 737 1.12 21.83 18.81
C VAL A 737 1.07 23.20 19.45
N VAL A 738 0.13 23.44 20.38
CA VAL A 738 0.07 24.70 21.14
C VAL A 738 1.15 24.72 22.22
N ASP A 739 2.15 25.57 22.04
CA ASP A 739 3.22 25.77 23.02
C ASP A 739 3.04 27.07 23.85
N THR A 740 2.33 28.08 23.33
CA THR A 740 2.12 29.36 24.00
C THR A 740 0.70 29.89 23.79
N ALA A 741 0.25 30.80 24.68
CA ALA A 741 -1.06 31.46 24.57
C ALA A 741 -1.24 32.27 23.27
N ALA A 742 -0.14 32.72 22.65
CA ALA A 742 -0.18 33.47 21.40
C ALA A 742 -0.21 32.59 20.13
N ASP A 743 -0.18 31.25 20.27
CA ASP A 743 -0.16 30.36 19.12
C ASP A 743 -1.51 30.36 18.38
N THR A 744 -1.45 30.68 17.10
CA THR A 744 -2.61 30.62 16.18
C THR A 744 -3.29 29.25 16.15
N ALA A 745 -2.57 28.17 16.48
CA ALA A 745 -3.11 26.83 16.58
C ALA A 745 -4.21 26.71 17.65
N LEU A 746 -4.16 27.50 18.74
CA LEU A 746 -5.19 27.50 19.78
C LEU A 746 -6.52 28.06 19.25
N ALA A 747 -6.46 29.16 18.51
CA ALA A 747 -7.64 29.74 17.86
C ALA A 747 -8.22 28.82 16.77
N GLN A 748 -7.36 28.15 16.00
CA GLN A 748 -7.77 27.15 15.01
C GLN A 748 -8.39 25.91 15.66
N ALA A 749 -7.83 25.43 16.78
CA ALA A 749 -8.37 24.30 17.53
C ALA A 749 -9.77 24.62 18.07
N LYS A 750 -9.97 25.85 18.58
CA LYS A 750 -11.27 26.36 19.00
C LYS A 750 -12.27 26.37 17.84
N ALA A 751 -11.91 26.94 16.69
CA ALA A 751 -12.79 26.97 15.53
C ALA A 751 -13.15 25.56 15.02
N ALA A 752 -12.17 24.64 15.02
CA ALA A 752 -12.38 23.25 14.66
C ALA A 752 -13.37 22.56 15.64
N ALA A 753 -13.17 22.73 16.95
CA ALA A 753 -14.07 22.20 17.96
C ALA A 753 -15.52 22.71 17.77
N MET A 754 -15.70 24.01 17.50
CA MET A 754 -17.02 24.60 17.28
C MET A 754 -17.74 24.06 16.03
N SER A 755 -16.99 23.66 15.01
CA SER A 755 -17.55 23.14 13.75
C SER A 755 -18.04 21.68 13.83
N ILE A 756 -17.79 20.97 14.93
CA ILE A 756 -18.21 19.57 15.10
C ILE A 756 -19.73 19.50 15.22
N ALA A 757 -20.40 18.73 14.34
CA ALA A 757 -21.86 18.61 14.34
C ALA A 757 -22.41 17.83 15.55
N GLU A 758 -21.75 16.71 15.90
CA GLU A 758 -22.19 15.85 17.00
C GLU A 758 -21.88 16.47 18.37
N PRO A 759 -22.89 16.71 19.23
CA PRO A 759 -22.68 17.47 20.45
C PRO A 759 -21.75 16.82 21.48
N GLY A 760 -21.74 15.49 21.60
CA GLY A 760 -20.82 14.77 22.49
C GLY A 760 -19.36 15.01 22.10
N PHE A 761 -19.03 14.82 20.82
CA PHE A 761 -17.67 15.09 20.30
C PHE A 761 -17.29 16.57 20.35
N ARG A 762 -18.26 17.48 20.22
CA ARG A 762 -18.05 18.92 20.39
C ARG A 762 -17.63 19.27 21.81
N LEU A 763 -18.39 18.81 22.81
CA LEU A 763 -18.10 19.03 24.24
C LEU A 763 -16.73 18.46 24.60
N ASP A 764 -16.43 17.29 24.06
CA ASP A 764 -15.15 16.64 24.22
C ASP A 764 -13.99 17.47 23.67
N ALA A 765 -14.10 17.99 22.46
CA ALA A 765 -13.06 18.83 21.86
C ALA A 765 -12.92 20.18 22.58
N LEU A 766 -14.03 20.83 22.96
CA LEU A 766 -14.03 22.09 23.71
C LEU A 766 -13.30 21.96 25.03
N GLY A 767 -13.56 20.89 25.79
CA GLY A 767 -12.86 20.61 27.05
C GLY A 767 -11.33 20.42 26.86
N ALA A 768 -10.92 19.75 25.79
CA ALA A 768 -9.50 19.56 25.47
C ALA A 768 -8.81 20.88 25.08
N VAL A 769 -9.48 21.75 24.31
CA VAL A 769 -8.95 23.07 23.94
C VAL A 769 -8.88 23.99 25.18
N ALA A 770 -9.87 23.94 26.05
CA ALA A 770 -9.89 24.71 27.30
C ALA A 770 -8.77 24.27 28.27
N ASP A 771 -8.51 22.96 28.38
CA ASP A 771 -7.37 22.42 29.14
C ASP A 771 -6.03 23.00 28.67
N VAL A 772 -5.82 23.01 27.35
CA VAL A 772 -4.59 23.51 26.75
C VAL A 772 -4.45 25.01 26.99
N ALA A 773 -5.56 25.77 26.82
CA ALA A 773 -5.60 27.20 27.12
C ALA A 773 -5.18 27.49 28.57
N LEU A 774 -5.64 26.69 29.54
CA LEU A 774 -5.19 26.80 30.94
C LEU A 774 -3.70 26.50 31.11
N ARG A 775 -3.18 25.43 30.49
CA ARG A 775 -1.75 25.07 30.56
C ARG A 775 -0.84 26.16 30.02
N VAL A 776 -1.25 26.86 28.97
CA VAL A 776 -0.46 27.97 28.39
C VAL A 776 -0.74 29.32 29.03
N GLY A 777 -1.62 29.38 30.04
CA GLY A 777 -1.92 30.58 30.82
C GLY A 777 -2.97 31.52 30.21
N ASP A 778 -3.69 31.11 29.16
CA ASP A 778 -4.81 31.87 28.58
C ASP A 778 -6.12 31.60 29.32
N VAL A 779 -6.19 32.10 30.55
CA VAL A 779 -7.35 31.97 31.44
C VAL A 779 -8.64 32.55 30.83
N PRO A 780 -8.64 33.72 30.16
CA PRO A 780 -9.85 34.26 29.53
C PRO A 780 -10.43 33.33 28.45
N THR A 781 -9.60 32.80 27.56
CA THR A 781 -10.06 31.88 26.51
C THR A 781 -10.54 30.56 27.11
N ALA A 782 -9.83 30.02 28.10
CA ALA A 782 -10.26 28.82 28.81
C ALA A 782 -11.64 29.01 29.44
N ARG A 783 -11.88 30.12 30.16
CA ARG A 783 -13.17 30.41 30.79
C ARG A 783 -14.30 30.51 29.78
N ALA A 784 -14.09 31.23 28.68
CA ALA A 784 -15.09 31.33 27.61
C ALA A 784 -15.44 29.97 27.00
N LEU A 785 -14.46 29.09 26.81
CA LEU A 785 -14.69 27.73 26.29
C LEU A 785 -15.42 26.84 27.30
N ILE A 786 -15.15 27.01 28.60
CA ILE A 786 -15.84 26.28 29.67
C ILE A 786 -17.32 26.72 29.73
N ASP A 787 -17.60 28.02 29.69
CA ASP A 787 -18.95 28.55 29.69
C ASP A 787 -19.75 28.07 28.48
N GLU A 788 -19.16 28.11 27.29
CA GLU A 788 -19.75 27.57 26.07
C GLU A 788 -20.05 26.06 26.19
N SER A 789 -19.15 25.28 26.81
CA SER A 789 -19.38 23.85 27.07
C SER A 789 -20.59 23.62 27.99
N VAL A 790 -20.82 24.51 28.96
CA VAL A 790 -22.00 24.45 29.86
C VAL A 790 -23.28 24.78 29.09
N GLU A 791 -23.25 25.78 28.21
CA GLU A 791 -24.39 26.14 27.35
C GLU A 791 -24.76 25.02 26.38
N VAL A 792 -23.76 24.46 25.67
CA VAL A 792 -23.96 23.32 24.74
C VAL A 792 -24.51 22.10 25.48
N SER A 793 -24.04 21.81 26.70
CA SER A 793 -24.57 20.72 27.54
C SER A 793 -26.01 21.00 27.98
N GLY A 794 -26.34 22.25 28.27
CA GLY A 794 -27.69 22.69 28.66
C GLY A 794 -28.72 22.55 27.53
N ALA A 795 -28.30 22.82 26.29
CA ALA A 795 -29.15 22.75 25.10
C ALA A 795 -29.35 21.32 24.55
N GLN A 796 -28.73 20.30 25.15
CA GLN A 796 -28.90 18.90 24.72
C GLN A 796 -30.30 18.38 25.06
N GLY A 797 -30.91 17.71 24.07
CA GLY A 797 -32.18 16.99 24.23
C GLY A 797 -32.04 15.63 24.92
N ASP A 798 -30.84 15.05 24.92
CA ASP A 798 -30.53 13.81 25.62
C ASP A 798 -29.91 14.10 26.99
N GLU A 799 -30.55 13.59 28.05
CA GLU A 799 -30.16 13.85 29.44
C GLU A 799 -28.84 13.17 29.84
N PHE A 800 -28.46 12.05 29.22
CA PHE A 800 -27.20 11.37 29.47
C PHE A 800 -26.02 12.26 29.03
N TYR A 801 -26.06 12.76 27.79
CA TYR A 801 -25.00 13.63 27.25
C TYR A 801 -24.99 15.00 27.93
N ALA A 802 -26.14 15.51 28.35
CA ALA A 802 -26.22 16.74 29.12
C ALA A 802 -25.52 16.65 30.48
N VAL A 803 -25.69 15.55 31.21
CA VAL A 803 -25.07 15.31 32.52
C VAL A 803 -23.58 15.04 32.35
N SER A 804 -23.19 14.12 31.45
CA SER A 804 -21.79 13.79 31.20
C SER A 804 -20.98 14.98 30.67
N GLY A 805 -21.60 15.86 29.87
CA GLY A 805 -20.96 17.06 29.31
C GLY A 805 -20.51 18.09 30.36
N LEU A 806 -21.19 18.13 31.51
CA LEU A 806 -20.86 19.06 32.61
C LEU A 806 -19.58 18.66 33.36
N ALA A 807 -19.18 17.38 33.32
CA ALA A 807 -18.01 16.88 34.04
C ALA A 807 -16.69 17.59 33.63
N SER A 808 -16.50 17.83 32.33
CA SER A 808 -15.31 18.53 31.84
C SER A 808 -15.26 19.97 32.38
N ALA A 809 -16.39 20.67 32.42
CA ALA A 809 -16.49 22.02 32.96
C ALA A 809 -16.22 22.07 34.47
N ILE A 810 -16.76 21.10 35.24
CA ILE A 810 -16.53 20.97 36.69
C ILE A 810 -15.04 20.82 36.99
N GLY A 811 -14.35 19.89 36.31
CA GLY A 811 -12.92 19.67 36.53
C GLY A 811 -12.05 20.85 36.08
N LEU A 812 -12.44 21.57 35.03
CA LEU A 812 -11.74 22.77 34.58
C LEU A 812 -11.94 23.96 35.53
N TYR A 813 -13.15 24.15 36.06
CA TYR A 813 -13.43 25.16 37.09
C TYR A 813 -12.70 24.89 38.40
N GLY A 814 -12.60 23.61 38.80
CA GLY A 814 -11.78 23.21 39.95
C GLY A 814 -10.32 23.62 39.81
N ARG A 815 -9.72 23.42 38.62
CA ARG A 815 -8.32 23.83 38.34
C ARG A 815 -8.13 25.34 38.29
N LEU A 816 -9.19 26.11 38.02
CA LEU A 816 -9.20 27.57 38.15
C LEU A 816 -9.33 28.05 39.61
N GLY A 817 -9.52 27.12 40.56
CA GLY A 817 -9.80 27.44 41.97
C GLY A 817 -11.22 27.96 42.20
N GLU A 818 -12.12 27.81 41.23
CA GLU A 818 -13.52 28.26 41.30
C GLU A 818 -14.44 27.14 41.83
N SER A 819 -14.11 26.58 43.00
CA SER A 819 -14.83 25.43 43.58
C SER A 819 -16.34 25.67 43.74
N GLY A 820 -16.75 26.92 44.03
CA GLY A 820 -18.17 27.27 44.12
C GLY A 820 -18.96 27.02 42.82
N ARG A 821 -18.36 27.28 41.65
CA ARG A 821 -18.99 27.01 40.35
C ARG A 821 -18.94 25.53 39.98
N ALA A 822 -17.84 24.86 40.31
CA ALA A 822 -17.74 23.40 40.14
C ALA A 822 -18.84 22.67 40.93
N LEU A 823 -19.10 23.11 42.17
CA LEU A 823 -20.18 22.58 43.02
C LEU A 823 -21.58 22.89 42.47
N GLU A 824 -21.81 24.12 42.01
CA GLU A 824 -23.08 24.51 41.36
C GLU A 824 -23.40 23.61 40.16
N LEU A 825 -22.42 23.40 39.28
CA LEU A 825 -22.57 22.54 38.10
C LEU A 825 -22.76 21.07 38.48
N ALA A 826 -22.10 20.57 39.53
CA ALA A 826 -22.29 19.20 40.01
C ALA A 826 -23.70 18.97 40.55
N ASN A 827 -24.25 19.92 41.32
CA ASN A 827 -25.63 19.85 41.80
C ASN A 827 -26.63 19.89 40.64
N ARG A 828 -26.38 20.75 39.64
CA ARG A 828 -27.19 20.80 38.41
C ARG A 828 -27.13 19.50 37.61
N ALA A 829 -25.96 18.85 37.57
CA ALA A 829 -25.79 17.55 36.92
C ALA A 829 -26.57 16.46 37.65
N GLU A 830 -26.55 16.45 39.00
CA GLU A 830 -27.33 15.50 39.80
C GLU A 830 -28.85 15.71 39.66
N GLU A 831 -29.31 16.96 39.68
CA GLU A 831 -30.71 17.31 39.43
C GLU A 831 -31.14 16.82 38.05
N LYS A 832 -30.34 17.08 37.02
CA LYS A 832 -30.66 16.63 35.66
C LYS A 832 -30.58 15.11 35.54
N ALA A 833 -29.67 14.42 36.22
CA ALA A 833 -29.58 12.96 36.22
C ALA A 833 -30.80 12.27 36.88
N SER A 834 -31.54 12.97 37.74
CA SER A 834 -32.73 12.43 38.42
C SER A 834 -33.88 12.04 37.47
N SER A 835 -33.85 12.53 36.24
CA SER A 835 -34.77 12.20 35.14
C SER A 835 -34.47 10.85 34.46
N ILE A 836 -33.22 10.37 34.51
CA ILE A 836 -32.76 9.15 33.83
C ILE A 836 -33.27 7.94 34.60
N THR A 837 -34.25 7.20 34.09
CA THR A 837 -34.95 6.15 34.87
C THR A 837 -34.13 4.87 35.10
N HIS A 838 -33.15 4.58 34.24
CA HIS A 838 -32.35 3.35 34.32
C HIS A 838 -31.13 3.55 35.25
N PRO A 839 -31.00 2.77 36.34
CA PRO A 839 -29.90 2.92 37.30
C PRO A 839 -28.49 2.89 36.71
N SER A 840 -28.17 1.94 35.83
CA SER A 840 -26.85 1.88 35.19
C SER A 840 -26.57 3.08 34.30
N VAL A 841 -27.54 3.51 33.48
CA VAL A 841 -27.40 4.68 32.59
C VAL A 841 -27.24 5.96 33.41
N ARG A 842 -27.97 6.09 34.52
CA ARG A 842 -27.85 7.21 35.46
C ARG A 842 -26.48 7.23 36.13
N ALA A 843 -26.02 6.09 36.62
CA ALA A 843 -24.69 5.94 37.22
C ALA A 843 -23.57 6.20 36.20
N ALA A 844 -23.72 5.73 34.96
CA ALA A 844 -22.77 5.97 33.87
C ALA A 844 -22.70 7.46 33.47
N ALA A 845 -23.84 8.16 33.43
CA ALA A 845 -23.88 9.60 33.17
C ALA A 845 -23.20 10.43 34.28
N MET A 846 -23.41 10.02 35.54
CA MET A 846 -22.86 10.70 36.72
C MET A 846 -21.40 10.34 37.04
N ALA A 847 -20.91 9.16 36.61
CA ALA A 847 -19.54 8.73 36.89
C ALA A 847 -18.46 9.76 36.48
N PRO A 848 -18.51 10.39 35.30
CA PRO A 848 -17.59 11.48 34.94
C PRO A 848 -17.67 12.69 35.88
N VAL A 849 -18.87 13.03 36.38
CA VAL A 849 -19.10 14.16 37.30
C VAL A 849 -18.47 13.86 38.67
N LEU A 850 -18.66 12.64 39.18
CA LEU A 850 -18.04 12.18 40.42
C LEU A 850 -16.52 12.20 40.29
N ALA A 851 -15.96 11.69 39.18
CA ALA A 851 -14.52 11.76 38.92
C ALA A 851 -14.02 13.21 38.86
N ALA A 852 -14.75 14.13 38.24
CA ALA A 852 -14.37 15.54 38.19
C ALA A 852 -14.36 16.19 39.59
N LEU A 853 -15.37 15.92 40.43
CA LEU A 853 -15.41 16.39 41.82
C LEU A 853 -14.24 15.88 42.65
N THR A 854 -13.84 14.63 42.45
CA THR A 854 -12.69 14.06 43.14
C THR A 854 -11.38 14.77 42.78
N VAL A 855 -11.20 15.17 41.52
CA VAL A 855 -10.05 15.97 41.07
C VAL A 855 -10.08 17.38 41.66
N CYS A 856 -11.27 17.93 41.93
CA CYS A 856 -11.45 19.21 42.63
C CYS A 856 -11.19 19.13 44.14
N GLY A 857 -10.92 17.94 44.70
CA GLY A 857 -10.75 17.72 46.15
C GLY A 857 -12.06 17.52 46.93
N GLU A 858 -13.21 17.50 46.25
CA GLU A 858 -14.54 17.35 46.86
C GLU A 858 -14.92 15.86 47.00
N VAL A 859 -14.04 15.10 47.68
CA VAL A 859 -14.13 13.63 47.77
C VAL A 859 -15.36 13.18 48.58
N ASP A 860 -15.71 13.91 49.64
CA ASP A 860 -16.85 13.60 50.50
C ASP A 860 -18.17 13.78 49.76
N LEU A 861 -18.31 14.86 48.97
CA LEU A 861 -19.50 15.09 48.16
C LEU A 861 -19.65 14.06 47.05
N ALA A 862 -18.55 13.72 46.35
CA ALA A 862 -18.56 12.66 45.35
C ALA A 862 -19.00 11.31 45.95
N TRP A 863 -18.56 11.02 47.19
CA TRP A 863 -18.98 9.83 47.91
C TRP A 863 -20.46 9.85 48.29
N GLU A 864 -20.98 10.96 48.82
CA GLU A 864 -22.40 11.10 49.15
C GLU A 864 -23.31 10.93 47.93
N MET A 865 -22.95 11.54 46.80
CA MET A 865 -23.66 11.39 45.53
C MET A 865 -23.62 9.94 45.03
N ALA A 866 -22.47 9.27 45.11
CA ALA A 866 -22.34 7.86 44.76
C ALA A 866 -23.25 6.97 45.62
N GLN A 867 -23.34 7.22 46.92
CA GLN A 867 -24.24 6.49 47.82
C GLN A 867 -25.73 6.72 47.50
N ARG A 868 -26.11 7.91 47.04
CA ARG A 868 -27.48 8.18 46.56
C ARG A 868 -27.79 7.40 45.29
N LEU A 869 -26.85 7.36 44.34
CA LEU A 869 -27.00 6.60 43.10
C LEU A 869 -27.04 5.08 43.35
N GLU A 870 -26.22 4.57 44.27
CA GLU A 870 -26.24 3.15 44.67
C GLU A 870 -27.57 2.78 45.33
N ARG A 871 -28.10 3.62 46.23
CA ARG A 871 -29.42 3.39 46.86
C ARG A 871 -30.54 3.34 45.82
N PHE A 872 -30.56 4.28 44.87
CA PHE A 872 -31.51 4.26 43.77
C PHE A 872 -31.42 2.96 42.96
N ALA A 873 -30.20 2.49 42.68
CA ALA A 873 -30.00 1.25 41.93
C ALA A 873 -30.53 0.00 42.66
N VAL A 874 -30.48 -0.02 43.99
CA VAL A 874 -31.04 -1.09 44.82
C VAL A 874 -32.58 -1.05 44.86
N GLU A 875 -33.18 0.14 44.82
CA GLU A 875 -34.64 0.32 44.92
C GLU A 875 -35.41 -0.12 43.67
N VAL A 876 -34.75 -0.19 42.50
CA VAL A 876 -35.37 -0.56 41.21
C VAL A 876 -35.52 -2.09 41.02
N ASP A 877 -34.97 -2.91 41.93
CA ASP A 877 -35.06 -4.39 41.96
C ASP A 877 -34.57 -5.12 40.69
N ASP A 878 -33.63 -4.51 39.95
CA ASP A 878 -32.87 -5.18 38.90
C ASP A 878 -31.43 -5.44 39.38
N ARG A 879 -31.14 -6.70 39.71
CA ARG A 879 -29.83 -7.09 40.26
C ARG A 879 -28.68 -6.92 39.28
N LEU A 880 -28.90 -7.17 37.98
CA LEU A 880 -27.85 -7.00 36.98
C LEU A 880 -27.56 -5.52 36.78
N ASP A 881 -28.61 -4.70 36.67
CA ASP A 881 -28.47 -3.26 36.47
C ASP A 881 -27.85 -2.55 37.67
N ALA A 882 -28.20 -2.99 38.89
CA ALA A 882 -27.60 -2.49 40.11
C ALA A 882 -26.10 -2.79 40.21
N ASP A 883 -25.68 -3.99 39.78
CA ASP A 883 -24.26 -4.37 39.74
C ASP A 883 -23.49 -3.60 38.67
N VAL A 884 -24.08 -3.33 37.50
CA VAL A 884 -23.49 -2.47 36.48
C VAL A 884 -23.35 -1.03 37.00
N ALA A 885 -24.38 -0.50 37.68
CA ALA A 885 -24.34 0.82 38.29
C ALA A 885 -23.24 0.95 39.35
N ARG A 886 -23.14 -0.03 40.28
CA ARG A 886 -22.06 -0.09 41.28
C ARG A 886 -20.69 -0.08 40.63
N THR A 887 -20.55 -0.69 39.47
CA THR A 887 -19.26 -0.72 38.80
C THR A 887 -18.84 0.64 38.27
N HIS A 888 -19.75 1.38 37.64
CA HIS A 888 -19.49 2.77 37.22
C HIS A 888 -19.11 3.67 38.39
N LEU A 889 -19.77 3.51 39.54
CA LEU A 889 -19.48 4.27 40.77
C LEU A 889 -18.10 3.93 41.35
N ALA A 890 -17.76 2.64 41.42
CA ALA A 890 -16.46 2.20 41.91
C ALA A 890 -15.29 2.74 41.07
N VAL A 891 -15.43 2.74 39.73
CA VAL A 891 -14.44 3.34 38.82
C VAL A 891 -14.28 4.83 39.07
N ALA A 892 -15.39 5.56 39.22
CA ALA A 892 -15.37 7.01 39.38
C ALA A 892 -14.69 7.47 40.68
N LEU A 893 -14.83 6.71 41.77
CA LEU A 893 -14.28 7.06 43.08
C LEU A 893 -12.82 6.67 43.27
N ALA A 894 -12.34 5.70 42.49
CA ALA A 894 -11.04 5.10 42.71
C ALA A 894 -9.83 6.05 42.62
N PRO A 895 -9.83 7.12 41.79
CA PRO A 895 -8.73 8.09 41.77
C PRO A 895 -8.54 8.87 43.08
N ALA A 896 -9.58 9.04 43.90
CA ALA A 896 -9.51 9.82 45.14
C ALA A 896 -9.57 8.98 46.42
N SER A 897 -10.33 7.89 46.43
CA SER A 897 -10.48 7.05 47.62
C SER A 897 -10.54 5.59 47.23
N ARG A 898 -9.40 4.92 47.40
CA ARG A 898 -9.29 3.47 47.25
C ARG A 898 -10.24 2.74 48.21
N ALA A 899 -10.43 3.27 49.42
CA ALA A 899 -11.34 2.69 50.42
C ALA A 899 -12.80 2.71 49.94
N HIS A 900 -13.29 3.86 49.47
CA HIS A 900 -14.66 4.02 48.97
C HIS A 900 -14.92 3.19 47.71
N ALA A 901 -13.99 3.20 46.76
CA ALA A 901 -14.08 2.37 45.56
C ALA A 901 -14.10 0.87 45.89
N THR A 902 -13.28 0.43 46.85
CA THR A 902 -13.25 -0.96 47.32
C THR A 902 -14.56 -1.37 47.98
N GLU A 903 -15.17 -0.47 48.75
CA GLU A 903 -16.43 -0.76 49.43
C GLU A 903 -17.58 -0.98 48.46
N VAL A 904 -17.69 -0.15 47.41
CA VAL A 904 -18.72 -0.32 46.36
C VAL A 904 -18.47 -1.58 45.53
N ALA A 905 -17.22 -1.81 45.12
CA ALA A 905 -16.88 -2.94 44.26
C ALA A 905 -17.02 -4.31 44.96
N ARG A 906 -16.84 -4.39 46.29
CA ARG A 906 -17.09 -5.63 47.06
C ARG A 906 -18.55 -6.11 46.99
N ARG A 907 -19.49 -5.21 46.75
CA ARG A 907 -20.94 -5.48 46.68
C ARG A 907 -21.41 -5.93 45.30
N ILE A 908 -20.52 -6.00 44.31
CA ILE A 908 -20.83 -6.53 42.98
C ILE A 908 -20.82 -8.06 43.07
N GLU A 909 -21.94 -8.71 42.75
CA GLU A 909 -22.09 -10.17 42.85
C GLU A 909 -22.10 -10.83 41.46
N ASN A 910 -22.62 -10.15 40.44
CA ASN A 910 -22.80 -10.69 39.10
C ASN A 910 -21.50 -10.66 38.26
N PRO A 911 -20.99 -11.81 37.79
CA PRO A 911 -19.79 -11.88 36.94
C PRO A 911 -19.92 -11.11 35.63
N VAL A 912 -21.11 -11.05 35.01
CA VAL A 912 -21.35 -10.34 33.75
C VAL A 912 -21.22 -8.83 33.94
N ALA A 913 -21.70 -8.31 35.08
CA ALA A 913 -21.49 -6.93 35.45
C ALA A 913 -20.01 -6.60 35.74
N MET A 914 -19.16 -7.58 35.99
CA MET A 914 -17.70 -7.38 36.10
C MET A 914 -16.99 -7.33 34.75
N MET A 915 -17.66 -7.71 33.66
CA MET A 915 -17.05 -8.00 32.35
C MET A 915 -17.15 -6.87 31.30
N THR A 916 -17.78 -5.72 31.59
CA THR A 916 -17.80 -4.59 30.63
C THR A 916 -16.52 -3.73 30.77
N GLY A 917 -15.90 -3.30 29.66
CA GLY A 917 -14.59 -2.60 29.56
C GLY A 917 -14.03 -1.87 30.80
N PRO A 918 -14.71 -0.86 31.37
CA PRO A 918 -14.24 -0.08 32.53
C PRO A 918 -14.16 -0.88 33.85
N ASN A 919 -14.75 -2.07 33.90
CA ASN A 919 -15.09 -2.78 35.14
C ASN A 919 -13.93 -3.63 35.68
N VAL A 920 -13.03 -4.07 34.80
CA VAL A 920 -11.78 -4.74 35.19
C VAL A 920 -10.85 -3.78 35.95
N ILE A 921 -10.87 -2.49 35.61
CA ILE A 921 -10.13 -1.44 36.32
C ILE A 921 -10.66 -1.27 37.75
N ALA A 922 -11.98 -1.31 37.97
CA ALA A 922 -12.56 -1.28 39.32
C ALA A 922 -12.12 -2.48 40.17
N VAL A 923 -12.14 -3.70 39.62
CA VAL A 923 -11.72 -4.91 40.35
C VAL A 923 -10.20 -4.88 40.63
N VAL A 924 -9.39 -4.39 39.68
CA VAL A 924 -7.95 -4.10 39.89
C VAL A 924 -7.74 -3.14 41.07
N LEU A 925 -8.55 -2.09 41.19
CA LEU A 925 -8.42 -1.07 42.23
C LEU A 925 -8.81 -1.59 43.62
N THR A 926 -9.63 -2.65 43.69
CA THR A 926 -9.94 -3.37 44.94
C THR A 926 -8.83 -4.28 45.45
N GLY A 927 -7.82 -4.59 44.63
CA GLY A 927 -6.72 -5.49 44.98
C GLY A 927 -7.05 -6.99 44.96
N ASP A 928 -8.29 -7.38 44.61
CA ASP A 928 -8.71 -8.79 44.47
C ASP A 928 -8.40 -9.30 43.05
N PHE A 929 -7.11 -9.40 42.75
CA PHE A 929 -6.60 -9.86 41.45
C PHE A 929 -7.09 -11.27 41.09
N ASP A 930 -7.30 -12.14 42.08
CA ASP A 930 -7.70 -13.52 41.84
C ASP A 930 -9.15 -13.60 41.31
N ARG A 931 -10.04 -12.76 41.84
CA ARG A 931 -11.41 -12.62 41.32
C ARG A 931 -11.44 -12.01 39.90
N ALA A 932 -10.56 -11.04 39.63
CA ALA A 932 -10.43 -10.42 38.30
C ALA A 932 -9.89 -11.40 37.24
N GLU A 933 -8.87 -12.20 37.61
CA GLU A 933 -8.30 -13.23 36.73
C GLU A 933 -9.31 -14.32 36.38
N GLN A 934 -10.15 -14.75 37.34
CA GLN A 934 -11.20 -15.73 37.09
C GLN A 934 -12.28 -15.19 36.14
N ALA A 935 -12.68 -13.92 36.30
CA ALA A 935 -13.64 -13.27 35.42
C ALA A 935 -13.10 -13.10 33.99
N ALA A 936 -11.83 -12.69 33.84
CA ALA A 936 -11.20 -12.53 32.52
C ALA A 936 -11.09 -13.86 31.75
N ARG A 937 -10.84 -14.98 32.44
CA ARG A 937 -10.75 -16.32 31.85
C ARG A 937 -12.11 -16.98 31.54
N ALA A 938 -13.21 -16.43 32.06
CA ALA A 938 -14.56 -16.90 31.77
C ALA A 938 -15.15 -16.32 30.46
N ILE A 939 -14.38 -15.48 29.75
CA ILE A 939 -14.78 -14.86 28.48
C ILE A 939 -14.46 -15.82 27.31
N ASP A 940 -15.50 -16.29 26.61
CA ASP A 940 -15.40 -17.23 25.48
C ASP A 940 -15.10 -16.56 24.10
N ASP A 941 -14.66 -15.30 24.08
CA ASP A 941 -14.49 -14.49 22.85
C ASP A 941 -13.14 -13.72 22.80
N GLY A 942 -12.77 -13.20 21.62
CA GLY A 942 -11.51 -12.52 21.29
C GLY A 942 -11.16 -11.29 22.16
N PHE A 943 -12.09 -10.78 22.96
CA PHE A 943 -11.87 -9.69 23.91
C PHE A 943 -11.09 -10.11 25.17
N ALA A 944 -11.02 -11.41 25.51
CA ALA A 944 -10.35 -11.91 26.71
C ALA A 944 -8.89 -11.42 26.83
N TRP A 945 -8.19 -11.28 25.71
CA TRP A 945 -6.76 -10.92 25.66
C TRP A 945 -6.50 -9.45 26.01
N ILE A 946 -7.42 -8.52 25.67
CA ILE A 946 -7.32 -7.11 26.07
C ILE A 946 -7.44 -7.00 27.59
N PHE A 947 -8.37 -7.74 28.19
CA PHE A 947 -8.57 -7.75 29.64
C PHE A 947 -7.38 -8.35 30.38
N LEU A 948 -6.79 -9.44 29.86
CA LEU A 948 -5.55 -10.01 30.39
C LEU A 948 -4.37 -9.03 30.26
N ALA A 949 -4.28 -8.25 29.17
CA ALA A 949 -3.27 -7.22 29.01
C ALA A 949 -3.43 -6.07 30.01
N GLN A 950 -4.66 -5.62 30.25
CA GLN A 950 -4.98 -4.61 31.27
C GLN A 950 -4.65 -5.11 32.70
N LEU A 951 -4.94 -6.36 33.01
CA LEU A 951 -4.57 -6.98 34.29
C LEU A 951 -3.05 -7.11 34.46
N ALA A 952 -2.33 -7.46 33.39
CA ALA A 952 -0.88 -7.49 33.40
C ALA A 952 -0.29 -6.11 33.69
N ASP A 953 -0.84 -5.07 33.07
CA ASP A 953 -0.44 -3.68 33.27
C ASP A 953 -0.71 -3.17 34.69
N ALA A 954 -1.88 -3.50 35.21
CA ALA A 954 -2.25 -3.21 36.58
C ALA A 954 -1.36 -3.92 37.63
N ALA A 955 -1.04 -5.20 37.40
CA ALA A 955 -0.13 -5.94 38.26
C ALA A 955 1.29 -5.34 38.23
N ALA A 956 1.73 -4.83 37.06
CA ALA A 956 2.99 -4.09 36.94
C ALA A 956 2.96 -2.77 37.73
N ALA A 957 1.87 -2.00 37.62
CA ALA A 957 1.69 -0.76 38.37
C ALA A 957 1.65 -0.95 39.90
N ASN A 958 1.10 -2.08 40.36
CA ASN A 958 1.02 -2.44 41.78
C ASN A 958 2.26 -3.17 42.32
N GLY A 959 3.33 -3.31 41.54
CA GLY A 959 4.60 -3.91 41.99
C GLY A 959 4.58 -5.44 42.13
N ASP A 960 3.71 -6.15 41.40
CA ASP A 960 3.66 -7.63 41.35
C ASP A 960 4.21 -8.13 39.98
N PRO A 961 5.54 -8.18 39.79
CA PRO A 961 6.16 -8.50 38.51
C PRO A 961 5.89 -9.94 38.06
N ARG A 962 5.69 -10.87 39.00
CA ARG A 962 5.46 -12.28 38.69
C ARG A 962 4.07 -12.49 38.10
N ARG A 963 3.04 -11.85 38.69
CA ARG A 963 1.67 -11.89 38.18
C ARG A 963 1.56 -11.15 36.84
N ALA A 964 2.19 -9.98 36.73
CA ALA A 964 2.23 -9.19 35.49
C ALA A 964 2.82 -9.97 34.30
N LEU A 965 3.98 -10.61 34.48
CA LEU A 965 4.64 -11.38 33.42
C LEU A 965 3.86 -12.63 33.01
N ARG A 966 3.14 -13.28 33.95
CA ARG A 966 2.29 -14.44 33.65
C ARG A 966 1.11 -14.02 32.76
N LEU A 967 0.38 -12.99 33.18
CA LEU A 967 -0.79 -12.48 32.46
C LEU A 967 -0.42 -11.91 31.09
N ALA A 968 0.73 -11.24 30.99
CA ALA A 968 1.24 -10.74 29.71
C ALA A 968 1.55 -11.85 28.70
N ARG A 969 2.09 -12.99 29.15
CA ARG A 969 2.35 -14.14 28.28
C ARG A 969 1.05 -14.79 27.80
N GLU A 970 0.08 -14.89 28.68
CA GLU A 970 -1.26 -15.41 28.37
C GLU A 970 -1.93 -14.49 27.33
N ALA A 971 -1.96 -13.18 27.57
CA ALA A 971 -2.45 -12.16 26.63
C ALA A 971 -1.78 -12.22 25.24
N ALA A 972 -0.46 -12.45 25.19
CA ALA A 972 0.31 -12.46 23.95
C ALA A 972 0.14 -13.74 23.10
N GLN A 973 -0.52 -14.78 23.62
CA GLN A 973 -0.75 -16.08 22.95
C GLN A 973 -2.12 -16.20 22.27
N GLY A 974 -2.97 -15.16 22.35
CA GLY A 974 -4.30 -15.18 21.73
C GLY A 974 -4.28 -15.37 20.22
N LYS A 975 -5.08 -16.34 19.74
CA LYS A 975 -5.07 -16.83 18.35
C LYS A 975 -6.05 -16.14 17.39
N ASP A 976 -6.98 -15.30 17.86
CA ASP A 976 -8.08 -14.77 17.02
C ASP A 976 -8.07 -13.24 16.79
N ILE A 977 -8.12 -12.91 15.49
CA ILE A 977 -8.56 -11.69 14.79
C ILE A 977 -7.74 -10.39 14.99
N ASP A 978 -6.81 -10.23 14.06
CA ASP A 978 -6.04 -9.09 13.54
C ASP A 978 -6.35 -7.62 13.92
N LEU A 979 -7.54 -7.23 14.38
CA LEU A 979 -7.88 -5.83 14.65
C LEU A 979 -7.56 -5.37 16.09
N LEU A 980 -7.75 -6.25 17.06
CA LEU A 980 -7.62 -5.94 18.49
C LEU A 980 -6.23 -6.32 19.07
N HIS A 981 -5.45 -7.11 18.31
CA HIS A 981 -4.12 -7.57 18.69
C HIS A 981 -3.15 -6.40 18.95
N ASP A 982 -3.12 -5.40 18.06
CA ASP A 982 -2.21 -4.26 18.22
C ASP A 982 -2.54 -3.39 19.45
N ALA A 983 -3.80 -3.33 19.89
CA ALA A 983 -4.19 -2.58 21.09
C ALA A 983 -3.74 -3.29 22.37
N ALA A 984 -3.89 -4.62 22.43
CA ALA A 984 -3.38 -5.42 23.53
C ALA A 984 -1.84 -5.34 23.61
N LEU A 985 -1.13 -5.41 22.47
CA LEU A 985 0.33 -5.26 22.42
C LEU A 985 0.81 -3.92 22.97
N VAL A 986 0.12 -2.82 22.63
CA VAL A 986 0.43 -1.47 23.16
C VAL A 986 0.33 -1.42 24.69
N ILE A 987 -0.71 -2.01 25.27
CA ILE A 987 -0.89 -2.08 26.73
C ILE A 987 0.22 -2.92 27.37
N LEU A 988 0.56 -4.06 26.77
CA LEU A 988 1.64 -4.93 27.26
C LEU A 988 3.02 -4.26 27.19
N ILE A 989 3.28 -3.43 26.17
CA ILE A 989 4.52 -2.65 26.07
C ILE A 989 4.61 -1.67 27.23
N GLY A 990 3.53 -0.95 27.55
CA GLY A 990 3.45 -0.09 28.73
C GLY A 990 3.76 -0.85 30.04
N ALA A 991 3.20 -2.04 30.19
CA ALA A 991 3.46 -2.91 31.34
C ALA A 991 4.93 -3.33 31.42
N MET A 992 5.53 -3.77 30.31
CA MET A 992 6.93 -4.19 30.26
C MET A 992 7.90 -3.03 30.53
N VAL A 993 7.58 -1.83 30.05
CA VAL A 993 8.35 -0.61 30.37
C VAL A 993 8.31 -0.30 31.85
N ARG A 994 7.14 -0.37 32.50
CA ARG A 994 6.97 -0.20 33.96
C ARG A 994 7.79 -1.21 34.77
N LEU A 995 7.88 -2.45 34.29
CA LEU A 995 8.67 -3.52 34.91
C LEU A 995 10.18 -3.43 34.64
N GLY A 996 10.64 -2.48 33.82
CA GLY A 996 12.03 -2.37 33.38
C GLY A 996 12.46 -3.39 32.32
N GLU A 997 11.52 -4.17 31.79
CA GLU A 997 11.72 -5.26 30.82
C GLU A 997 11.73 -4.76 29.37
N ARG A 998 12.62 -3.80 29.09
CA ARG A 998 12.65 -3.03 27.82
C ARG A 998 12.94 -3.89 26.58
N GLY A 999 13.73 -4.95 26.71
CA GLY A 999 14.00 -5.87 25.59
C GLY A 999 12.73 -6.57 25.11
N LYS A 1000 11.91 -7.07 26.04
CA LYS A 1000 10.62 -7.70 25.73
C LYS A 1000 9.62 -6.69 25.16
N ALA A 1001 9.65 -5.46 25.65
CA ALA A 1001 8.82 -4.38 25.15
C ALA A 1001 9.18 -4.00 23.69
N ALA A 1002 10.48 -4.01 23.33
CA ALA A 1002 10.94 -3.81 21.96
C ALA A 1002 10.51 -4.97 21.03
N ASP A 1003 10.59 -6.22 21.49
CA ASP A 1003 10.12 -7.39 20.74
C ASP A 1003 8.60 -7.34 20.48
N LEU A 1004 7.83 -6.90 21.48
CA LEU A 1004 6.38 -6.68 21.33
C LEU A 1004 6.08 -5.52 20.36
N ALA A 1005 6.85 -4.43 20.41
CA ALA A 1005 6.71 -3.31 19.49
C ALA A 1005 7.00 -3.71 18.03
N ALA A 1006 7.97 -4.60 17.80
CA ALA A 1006 8.27 -5.14 16.47
C ALA A 1006 7.13 -5.97 15.86
N ARG A 1007 6.28 -6.56 16.72
CA ARG A 1007 5.11 -7.35 16.31
C ARG A 1007 3.88 -6.49 15.99
N ILE A 1008 3.89 -5.19 16.29
CA ILE A 1008 2.79 -4.28 15.97
C ILE A 1008 2.75 -4.04 14.47
N ARG A 1009 1.58 -4.31 13.87
CA ARG A 1009 1.36 -4.09 12.43
C ARG A 1009 1.08 -2.62 12.12
N SER A 1010 0.30 -1.94 12.95
CA SER A 1010 0.01 -0.51 12.82
C SER A 1010 1.25 0.37 13.05
N LEU A 1011 1.73 1.07 12.01
CA LEU A 1011 2.86 1.98 12.16
C LEU A 1011 2.60 3.08 13.20
N HIS A 1012 1.39 3.64 13.27
CA HIS A 1012 1.03 4.62 14.31
C HIS A 1012 1.26 4.05 15.70
N LYS A 1013 0.72 2.86 15.97
CA LYS A 1013 0.87 2.18 17.27
C LYS A 1013 2.32 1.76 17.53
N ARG A 1014 3.07 1.41 16.48
CA ARG A 1014 4.50 1.06 16.56
C ARG A 1014 5.39 2.27 16.82
N VAL A 1015 5.17 3.40 16.14
CA VAL A 1015 5.91 4.66 16.37
C VAL A 1015 5.64 5.17 17.78
N TRP A 1016 4.37 5.12 18.23
CA TRP A 1016 3.99 5.47 19.59
C TRP A 1016 4.67 4.53 20.61
N ALA A 1017 4.57 3.21 20.43
CA ALA A 1017 5.18 2.22 21.31
C ALA A 1017 6.72 2.34 21.38
N VAL A 1018 7.36 2.65 20.25
CA VAL A 1018 8.82 2.85 20.16
C VAL A 1018 9.24 4.18 20.79
N ALA A 1019 8.40 5.21 20.76
CA ALA A 1019 8.63 6.47 21.45
C ALA A 1019 8.50 6.35 22.98
N GLU A 1020 7.54 5.54 23.44
CA GLU A 1020 7.33 5.20 24.87
C GLU A 1020 8.52 4.42 25.48
N LEU A 1021 9.28 3.69 24.66
CA LEU A 1021 10.46 2.94 25.12
C LEU A 1021 11.66 3.81 25.50
N ALA A 1022 11.71 5.06 25.03
CA ALA A 1022 12.88 5.93 25.14
C ALA A 1022 12.91 6.75 26.44
N GLN A 1023 14.06 6.73 27.14
CA GLN A 1023 14.25 7.45 28.40
C GLN A 1023 14.68 8.91 28.22
N ASP A 1024 15.49 9.18 27.20
CA ASP A 1024 16.02 10.50 26.88
C ASP A 1024 15.49 10.99 25.51
N PRO A 1025 15.21 12.28 25.32
CA PRO A 1025 15.00 12.91 24.01
C PRO A 1025 15.91 12.42 22.87
N ALA A 1026 17.19 12.11 23.12
CA ALA A 1026 18.11 11.58 22.11
C ALA A 1026 17.78 10.15 21.68
N GLU A 1027 17.43 9.27 22.62
CA GLU A 1027 16.95 7.91 22.34
C GLU A 1027 15.60 7.94 21.63
N ARG A 1028 14.71 8.86 22.02
CA ARG A 1028 13.39 9.03 21.39
C ARG A 1028 13.53 9.45 19.94
N ARG A 1029 14.48 10.34 19.64
CA ARG A 1029 14.85 10.71 18.27
C ARG A 1029 15.37 9.51 17.47
N ALA A 1030 16.27 8.71 18.02
CA ALA A 1030 16.81 7.52 17.35
C ALA A 1030 15.75 6.43 17.12
N ALA A 1031 14.83 6.26 18.07
CA ALA A 1031 13.77 5.26 18.03
C ALA A 1031 12.68 5.65 17.01
N VAL A 1032 12.26 6.92 16.99
CA VAL A 1032 11.35 7.47 15.96
C VAL A 1032 12.01 7.42 14.57
N ALA A 1033 13.33 7.69 14.48
CA ALA A 1033 14.09 7.53 13.24
C ALA A 1033 14.05 6.09 12.71
N SER A 1034 14.21 5.10 13.59
CA SER A 1034 14.13 3.68 13.22
C SER A 1034 12.74 3.28 12.75
N ALA A 1035 11.68 3.83 13.36
CA ALA A 1035 10.30 3.54 12.97
C ALA A 1035 9.91 4.20 11.63
N LEU A 1036 10.40 5.41 11.35
CA LEU A 1036 10.20 6.11 10.07
C LEU A 1036 11.01 5.51 8.90
N ARG A 1037 12.01 4.66 9.18
CA ARG A 1037 12.83 3.97 8.19
C ARG A 1037 12.18 2.73 7.57
N VAL A 1038 11.02 2.28 8.08
CA VAL A 1038 10.37 1.07 7.54
C VAL A 1038 9.79 1.36 6.15
N THR A 1039 10.28 0.61 5.17
CA THR A 1039 10.05 0.78 3.74
C THR A 1039 8.83 0.03 3.21
N ASP A 1040 8.17 -0.81 4.01
CA ASP A 1040 6.98 -1.55 3.60
C ASP A 1040 5.76 -1.21 4.47
N TRP A 1041 4.84 -0.47 3.87
CA TRP A 1041 3.60 -0.02 4.48
C TRP A 1041 2.41 -0.88 4.01
N SER A 1042 2.62 -1.84 3.10
CA SER A 1042 1.56 -2.69 2.55
C SER A 1042 0.92 -3.66 3.56
N PRO A 1043 1.62 -4.21 4.58
CA PRO A 1043 1.01 -5.13 5.55
C PRO A 1043 0.21 -4.41 6.65
N VAL A 1044 0.35 -3.08 6.75
CA VAL A 1044 -0.23 -2.25 7.81
C VAL A 1044 -1.76 -2.13 7.67
N TRP A 1045 -2.30 -2.32 6.46
CA TRP A 1045 -3.68 -1.98 6.13
C TRP A 1045 -4.55 -3.13 5.62
N GLN A 1046 -3.97 -4.28 5.26
CA GLN A 1046 -4.75 -5.41 4.75
C GLN A 1046 -5.83 -5.94 5.71
N PRO A 1047 -5.63 -6.02 7.04
CA PRO A 1047 -6.69 -6.49 7.92
C PRO A 1047 -7.80 -5.46 8.17
N VAL A 1048 -7.57 -4.18 7.85
CA VAL A 1048 -8.53 -3.08 8.09
C VAL A 1048 -9.39 -2.80 6.85
N LEU A 1049 -9.00 -3.30 5.67
CA LEU A 1049 -9.63 -2.96 4.38
C LEU A 1049 -10.20 -4.17 3.62
N SER A 1050 -10.50 -5.29 4.31
CA SER A 1050 -11.28 -6.36 3.69
C SER A 1050 -12.70 -5.87 3.36
N PRO A 1051 -13.22 -6.02 2.12
CA PRO A 1051 -14.50 -5.46 1.68
C PRO A 1051 -15.76 -6.18 2.21
N LEU A 1052 -15.70 -6.92 3.32
CA LEU A 1052 -16.83 -7.72 3.82
C LEU A 1052 -17.67 -7.10 4.94
N ASP A 1053 -17.45 -5.82 5.31
CA ASP A 1053 -18.30 -5.17 6.31
C ASP A 1053 -19.22 -4.12 5.69
N SER A 1054 -20.37 -4.60 5.20
CA SER A 1054 -21.61 -3.83 5.11
C SER A 1054 -22.22 -3.60 6.50
N ARG A 1055 -21.44 -3.08 7.45
CA ARG A 1055 -21.92 -2.73 8.80
C ARG A 1055 -21.97 -1.21 8.99
N PRO A 1056 -22.98 -0.70 9.72
CA PRO A 1056 -23.22 0.73 9.86
C PRO A 1056 -22.06 1.47 10.57
N PRO A 1057 -21.95 2.79 10.39
CA PRO A 1057 -20.93 3.66 11.00
C PRO A 1057 -20.85 3.56 12.54
N GLU A 1058 -21.84 2.95 13.18
CA GLU A 1058 -21.94 2.74 14.62
C GLU A 1058 -20.82 1.83 15.17
N LEU A 1059 -20.33 0.85 14.39
CA LEU A 1059 -19.21 -0.03 14.83
C LEU A 1059 -17.82 0.61 14.65
N GLN A 1060 -17.68 1.68 13.86
CA GLN A 1060 -16.46 2.49 13.82
C GLN A 1060 -16.32 3.41 15.04
N LYS A 1061 -17.40 3.61 15.82
CA LYS A 1061 -17.40 4.41 17.05
C LYS A 1061 -16.74 3.67 18.23
N ASP A 1062 -16.73 2.34 18.22
CA ASP A 1062 -16.19 1.54 19.34
C ASP A 1062 -14.65 1.45 19.37
N LEU A 1063 -13.95 1.73 18.27
CA LEU A 1063 -12.47 1.72 18.23
C LEU A 1063 -11.83 3.06 18.62
N VAL A 1064 -12.62 4.08 18.96
CA VAL A 1064 -12.17 5.37 19.53
C VAL A 1064 -12.43 5.44 21.05
N LEU A 1065 -13.08 4.44 21.63
CA LEU A 1065 -13.35 4.37 23.07
C LEU A 1065 -12.26 3.59 23.83
N VAL A 1066 -11.14 4.26 24.07
CA VAL A 1066 -10.53 4.23 25.42
C VAL A 1066 -10.26 5.68 25.82
N PRO A 1067 -11.14 6.30 26.62
CA PRO A 1067 -10.88 7.63 27.12
C PRO A 1067 -9.68 7.60 28.07
N ALA A 1068 -8.56 8.14 27.62
CA ALA A 1068 -7.52 8.71 28.47
C ALA A 1068 -8.03 9.87 29.37
N ARG A 1069 -9.35 10.16 29.37
CA ARG A 1069 -9.96 11.29 30.09
C ARG A 1069 -10.06 11.14 31.61
N ILE A 1070 -9.71 9.99 32.18
CA ILE A 1070 -9.60 9.85 33.65
C ILE A 1070 -8.14 9.62 34.11
N LEU A 1071 -7.25 9.15 33.22
CA LEU A 1071 -5.83 8.95 33.56
C LEU A 1071 -4.94 10.17 33.23
N ALA A 1072 -5.33 11.04 32.30
CA ALA A 1072 -4.54 12.23 31.95
C ALA A 1072 -4.91 13.49 32.76
N ALA A 1073 -6.05 13.49 33.46
CA ALA A 1073 -6.46 14.61 34.32
C ALA A 1073 -5.82 14.56 35.72
N ALA A 1074 -5.10 13.48 36.07
CA ALA A 1074 -4.56 13.23 37.40
C ALA A 1074 -3.12 12.66 37.36
N ALA A 1075 -2.11 13.50 37.04
CA ALA A 1075 -0.74 13.35 37.55
C ALA A 1075 0.14 14.50 37.05
N PRO A 1076 0.52 15.45 37.93
CA PRO A 1076 1.89 15.40 38.45
C PRO A 1076 1.98 15.15 39.96
N GLU A 1077 0.89 15.33 40.71
CA GLU A 1077 0.91 15.30 42.18
C GLU A 1077 0.70 13.90 42.77
N ALA A 1078 -0.03 13.00 42.08
CA ALA A 1078 -0.23 11.61 42.53
C ALA A 1078 1.05 10.74 42.50
N LEU A 1079 2.04 11.11 41.68
CA LEU A 1079 3.37 10.47 41.69
C LEU A 1079 4.24 10.94 42.87
N LYS A 1080 3.94 12.11 43.45
CA LYS A 1080 4.71 12.65 44.57
C LYS A 1080 4.31 11.99 45.89
N THR A 1081 3.03 11.72 46.09
CA THR A 1081 2.52 11.06 47.31
C THR A 1081 2.95 9.60 47.40
N VAL A 1082 3.00 8.87 46.26
CA VAL A 1082 3.49 7.48 46.23
C VAL A 1082 5.01 7.40 46.38
N ALA A 1083 5.76 8.40 45.88
CA ALA A 1083 7.20 8.49 46.10
C ALA A 1083 7.55 8.87 47.56
N GLU A 1084 6.75 9.73 48.20
CA GLU A 1084 6.94 10.13 49.61
C GLU A 1084 6.56 9.01 50.59
N GLU A 1085 5.56 8.17 50.29
CA GLU A 1085 5.28 6.95 51.08
C GLU A 1085 6.29 5.82 50.85
N LEU A 1086 6.85 5.67 49.64
CA LEU A 1086 7.93 4.69 49.37
C LEU A 1086 9.28 5.09 50.00
N LEU A 1087 9.50 6.40 50.25
CA LEU A 1087 10.65 6.91 51.01
C LEU A 1087 10.50 6.67 52.53
N LEU A 1088 9.28 6.66 53.07
CA LEU A 1088 9.03 6.33 54.48
C LEU A 1088 9.09 4.82 54.78
N ILE A 1089 8.85 3.98 53.77
CA ILE A 1089 8.96 2.51 53.89
C ILE A 1089 10.43 2.04 53.76
N THR A 1090 11.31 2.83 53.15
CA THR A 1090 12.74 2.49 53.01
C THR A 1090 13.63 2.95 54.17
N GLU A 1091 13.17 3.83 55.07
CA GLU A 1091 13.93 4.18 56.30
C GLU A 1091 13.67 3.25 57.49
N ASN A 1092 12.55 2.52 57.54
CA ASN A 1092 12.25 1.59 58.65
C ASN A 1092 12.72 0.14 58.43
N GLU A 1093 13.16 -0.23 57.21
CA GLU A 1093 13.76 -1.55 56.95
C GLU A 1093 15.31 -1.56 56.98
N MET A 1094 15.97 -0.41 57.17
CA MET A 1094 17.41 -0.37 57.51
C MET A 1094 17.71 -0.38 59.02
N ARG A 1095 16.71 -0.55 59.90
CA ARG A 1095 16.89 -0.68 61.36
C ARG A 1095 16.29 -1.96 61.98
N ARG A 1096 15.99 -2.99 61.20
CA ARG A 1096 15.77 -4.36 61.70
C ARG A 1096 16.66 -5.37 61.01
#